data_AF-A0A7Y1YUT9-F1
#
_entry.id   AF-A0A7Y1YUT9-F1
#
_cell.length_a   1.000
_cell.length_b   1.000
_cell.length_c   1.000
_cell.angle_alpha   90.00
_cell.angle_beta   90.00
_cell.angle_gamma   90.00
#
_symmetry.space_group_name_H-M   'P 1'
#
loop_
_entity.id
_entity.type
_entity.pdbx_description
1 polymer ?
#
loop_
_entity_poly.entity_id
_entity_poly.type
_entity_poly.pdbx_seq_one_letter_code
_entity_poly.pdbx_strand_id
1 'polypeptide(L)'
;MKLLKLIFGFLVIAIFSCQSPSDGPIEPRPMRVLFLGHDSENHNSSVYMPMLQAALAPKGYYFTYTSDPNALNESILKDYDALMLYANHDEISDPQEKALLSFVKQGGGFFPVHCASYCFRNSREVVRLIGGQFESHDTATFTTKVIEPDHPALSGFESITTWDETYKHTKFAKDIHVLMEREDPDGNEPYAWVKEYGKGRVFYTALGHDERTWSKPEFHDLLGRGLHWVIGDAKATALDSLDLPVLTYSEAKIPNYEDRDPAPKLQAPLDPVASQKRIQIPPGFSLELFAAEPDVINPISMAWDHRGRLWVIETKDYPNEINVTDGIGNDRIKIIEDTDDDGKGDKFTVFADNLSVPTSLVFSNGGVIVSQAPHFLFLRDTDGDDVADERRILFSGWGTFDTHAGPSNLQYGFDNQIWGVVGYSAFEGKVGDTDHSFKQGAYRFQADGSSLEFMGATSNNTWGLGFTEGFDVLISTANNTHSAFLGIPDRFFEGVEGLKIKSVKKIDGHYAFHPNTANVRQVDVFGGFTAAAGHHLYTARNFPKEYWNRIALVCEPTGKLLHRAIIEPDGAGFIEKDGGNLLASSDEWVGPVHAQVGPDGAVWVLDWYNFIIQHNPTPPGFENGPGNAHVNPLRDKQHGRIYRIVSNTASKVSYPDLANDKLENCLATLENDNLFWRLHAQRLLVESKSVDSKNELINLINDKSTDEIGISPGAIHALWTLEGLGLINDSEKEVISVVYTALSHPSAAVRKNALHVLPKGPAHLNKVLAEKLLEDENAQVSLAAILYLIDQAPSDQIGTMLFKLSQEERIKADEWLSRAVYVGAVRHKENFIKAMHQNTPDKIASGFQEEVEEIDWSGSDVDTEDWKELETPSRWSETNAAELQDFDGIIWTRKEFTLNGNQAARSGELSLGPIDDTDDTYINGKRIGGMTRAWNDARSYRIPAGLLKDGENQITIKISDSGGRGGIYGNDEDLFLKLGSEKIDLNGTWKYKVEEQFFPNREVFEEGMEIADLFMKFHGPYAQELSKSLPDAENDIDRVIEMATVPDQMKYDLEEFSVQAGERVKIVFSNNDGMQHNLLIGSPGSLEMIGKTADQMAQSSVGVEKEYIPELTVVLAAAGLVDPGEMRDIIWDVPNEVGEYIFVCTFPGHWRTMNGVIKVVSELQ
;
A
#
# COMPACT_ATOMS: atom_id res chain seq x y z
N MET A 1 3.14 73.95 28.55
CA MET A 1 3.90 72.91 27.80
C MET A 1 5.31 72.86 28.37
N LYS A 2 5.80 71.68 28.77
CA LYS A 2 7.05 71.45 29.53
C LYS A 2 7.09 72.04 30.96
N LEU A 3 6.29 71.51 31.90
CA LEU A 3 6.65 71.48 33.35
C LEU A 3 5.70 70.63 34.24
N LEU A 4 5.21 69.47 33.78
CA LEU A 4 4.33 68.59 34.58
C LEU A 4 4.58 67.08 34.36
N LYS A 5 5.84 66.69 34.11
CA LYS A 5 6.27 65.28 33.85
C LYS A 5 7.52 64.84 34.61
N LEU A 6 7.87 65.50 35.71
CA LEU A 6 8.89 65.03 36.66
C LEU A 6 8.28 65.21 38.06
N ILE A 7 8.46 64.23 38.96
CA ILE A 7 7.75 64.03 40.24
C ILE A 7 6.56 63.05 40.11
N PHE A 8 6.87 61.81 39.73
CA PHE A 8 6.20 60.59 40.22
C PHE A 8 7.16 59.38 40.03
N GLY A 9 8.42 59.59 40.42
CA GLY A 9 9.42 58.53 40.59
C GLY A 9 9.73 58.42 42.07
N PHE A 10 9.81 57.19 42.58
CA PHE A 10 10.00 56.79 43.99
C PHE A 10 8.76 56.79 44.89
N LEU A 11 7.86 55.80 44.74
CA LEU A 11 7.32 55.00 45.85
C LEU A 11 6.43 53.81 45.37
N VAL A 12 6.98 52.77 44.75
CA VAL A 12 6.34 51.43 44.74
C VAL A 12 7.45 50.37 44.73
N ILE A 13 8.00 50.10 45.93
CA ILE A 13 8.67 48.84 46.26
C ILE A 13 7.84 48.22 47.37
N ALA A 14 7.58 46.91 47.26
CA ALA A 14 6.88 46.03 48.20
C ALA A 14 5.34 46.11 48.20
N ILE A 15 4.70 45.31 47.33
CA ILE A 15 4.03 44.03 47.66
C ILE A 15 3.55 43.46 46.31
N PHE A 16 4.42 42.75 45.61
CA PHE A 16 3.99 41.66 44.73
C PHE A 16 4.14 40.40 45.57
N SER A 17 3.04 39.99 46.17
CA SER A 17 2.92 38.62 46.67
C SER A 17 3.09 37.71 45.46
N CYS A 18 4.13 36.89 45.47
CA CYS A 18 4.18 35.67 44.66
C CYS A 18 2.95 34.84 45.03
N GLN A 19 1.88 34.96 44.25
CA GLN A 19 0.91 33.89 44.14
C GLN A 19 1.56 32.85 43.23
N SER A 20 1.97 31.75 43.84
CA SER A 20 2.19 30.48 43.16
C SER A 20 0.99 30.22 42.23
N PRO A 21 1.16 29.69 41.00
CA PRO A 21 0.02 29.16 40.27
C PRO A 21 -0.60 28.09 41.17
N SER A 22 -1.83 28.30 41.59
CA SER A 22 -2.57 27.33 42.38
C SER A 22 -2.77 26.08 41.54
N ASP A 23 -2.37 24.92 42.07
CA ASP A 23 -2.77 23.59 41.62
C ASP A 23 -4.30 23.48 41.77
N GLY A 24 -5.03 24.02 40.79
CA GLY A 24 -6.46 23.76 40.67
C GLY A 24 -6.71 22.28 40.37
N PRO A 25 -7.90 21.75 40.69
CA PRO A 25 -8.24 20.38 40.32
C PRO A 25 -8.12 20.21 38.80
N ILE A 26 -7.40 19.16 38.37
CA ILE A 26 -7.33 18.74 36.98
C ILE A 26 -8.66 18.08 36.64
N GLU A 27 -9.33 18.51 35.57
CA GLU A 27 -10.57 17.89 35.11
C GLU A 27 -10.38 16.39 34.83
N PRO A 28 -11.33 15.52 35.22
CA PRO A 28 -11.26 14.10 34.93
C PRO A 28 -11.11 13.83 33.43
N ARG A 29 -10.04 13.13 33.05
CA ARG A 29 -9.79 12.71 31.66
C ARG A 29 -8.94 11.45 31.62
N PRO A 30 -8.98 10.68 30.51
CA PRO A 30 -8.04 9.58 30.30
C PRO A 30 -6.58 10.06 30.35
N MET A 31 -5.72 9.18 30.84
CA MET A 31 -4.26 9.34 30.84
C MET A 31 -3.70 9.08 29.44
N ARG A 32 -2.77 9.91 29.01
CA ARG A 32 -2.09 9.75 27.71
C ARG A 32 -0.66 9.29 27.91
N VAL A 33 -0.29 8.19 27.28
CA VAL A 33 1.04 7.57 27.37
C VAL A 33 1.66 7.52 25.98
N LEU A 34 2.81 8.16 25.81
CA LEU A 34 3.63 7.93 24.63
C LEU A 34 4.43 6.65 24.87
N PHE A 35 4.23 5.63 24.04
CA PHE A 35 5.00 4.40 24.05
C PHE A 35 6.08 4.49 22.97
N LEU A 36 7.34 4.70 23.39
CA LEU A 36 8.50 4.71 22.50
C LEU A 36 9.11 3.31 22.43
N GLY A 37 8.95 2.68 21.27
CA GLY A 37 9.46 1.36 20.90
C GLY A 37 10.68 1.41 19.97
N HIS A 38 10.93 0.30 19.29
CA HIS A 38 11.88 0.19 18.17
C HIS A 38 11.48 -0.96 17.24
N ASP A 39 12.00 -0.96 16.02
CA ASP A 39 11.76 -2.01 15.02
C ASP A 39 12.72 -3.18 15.29
N SER A 40 12.34 -4.09 16.20
CA SER A 40 13.13 -5.27 16.58
C SER A 40 12.23 -6.48 16.83
N GLU A 41 12.65 -7.65 16.36
CA GLU A 41 11.92 -8.91 16.60
C GLU A 41 12.15 -9.47 18.02
N ASN A 42 13.30 -9.19 18.65
CA ASN A 42 13.62 -9.72 19.98
C ASN A 42 12.88 -8.98 21.11
N HIS A 43 12.64 -7.67 20.96
CA HIS A 43 11.85 -6.85 21.87
C HIS A 43 10.75 -6.16 21.08
N ASN A 44 9.82 -6.98 20.55
CA ASN A 44 8.82 -6.56 19.59
C ASN A 44 7.73 -5.67 20.19
N SER A 45 8.10 -4.41 20.40
CA SER A 45 7.29 -3.39 21.03
C SER A 45 5.93 -3.16 20.36
N SER A 46 5.84 -3.31 19.02
CA SER A 46 4.59 -3.14 18.28
C SER A 46 3.62 -4.31 18.48
N VAL A 47 4.12 -5.51 18.80
CA VAL A 47 3.29 -6.69 19.13
C VAL A 47 2.82 -6.67 20.58
N TYR A 48 3.62 -6.15 21.51
CA TYR A 48 3.30 -6.19 22.93
C TYR A 48 2.43 -5.02 23.41
N MET A 49 2.59 -3.83 22.80
CA MET A 49 1.78 -2.65 23.15
C MET A 49 0.26 -2.92 23.05
N PRO A 50 -0.27 -3.59 22.01
CA PRO A 50 -1.69 -3.94 21.91
C PRO A 50 -2.22 -4.75 23.09
N MET A 51 -1.44 -5.70 23.63
CA MET A 51 -1.84 -6.52 24.79
C MET A 51 -2.05 -5.64 26.03
N LEU A 52 -1.10 -4.72 26.26
CA LEU A 52 -1.18 -3.75 27.36
C LEU A 52 -2.34 -2.76 27.15
N GLN A 53 -2.49 -2.25 25.94
CA GLN A 53 -3.55 -1.31 25.58
C GLN A 53 -4.92 -1.94 25.79
N ALA A 54 -5.16 -3.17 25.33
CA ALA A 54 -6.41 -3.89 25.54
C ALA A 54 -6.74 -4.10 27.03
N ALA A 55 -5.73 -4.24 27.89
CA ALA A 55 -5.90 -4.43 29.33
C ALA A 55 -6.14 -3.12 30.11
N LEU A 56 -5.52 -2.01 29.69
CA LEU A 56 -5.51 -0.76 30.45
C LEU A 56 -6.36 0.37 29.84
N ALA A 57 -6.65 0.35 28.53
CA ALA A 57 -7.57 1.32 27.91
C ALA A 57 -8.99 1.30 28.54
N PRO A 58 -9.58 0.14 28.92
CA PRO A 58 -10.85 0.12 29.64
C PRO A 58 -10.81 0.80 31.02
N LYS A 59 -9.61 1.05 31.56
CA LYS A 59 -9.35 1.75 32.83
C LYS A 59 -8.92 3.22 32.62
N GLY A 60 -8.92 3.71 31.38
CA GLY A 60 -8.59 5.11 31.04
C GLY A 60 -7.11 5.38 30.74
N TYR A 61 -6.29 4.37 30.45
CA TYR A 61 -4.90 4.53 30.01
C TYR A 61 -4.80 4.39 28.49
N TYR A 62 -4.51 5.49 27.80
CA TYR A 62 -4.49 5.55 26.34
C TYR A 62 -3.05 5.67 25.84
N PHE A 63 -2.67 4.74 24.96
CA PHE A 63 -1.32 4.66 24.41
C PHE A 63 -1.27 5.24 22.99
N THR A 64 -0.18 5.92 22.68
CA THR A 64 0.25 6.24 21.31
C THR A 64 1.60 5.59 21.09
N TYR A 65 1.73 4.74 20.08
CA TYR A 65 2.98 4.06 19.76
C TYR A 65 3.81 4.83 18.71
N THR A 66 5.13 4.74 18.84
CA THR A 66 6.10 5.15 17.80
C THR A 66 7.41 4.39 18.02
N SER A 67 8.08 3.99 16.93
CA SER A 67 9.46 3.48 16.97
C SER A 67 10.50 4.59 16.72
N ASP A 68 10.08 5.79 16.30
CA ASP A 68 10.97 6.91 15.98
C ASP A 68 11.39 7.70 17.24
N PRO A 69 12.69 7.71 17.62
CA PRO A 69 13.19 8.48 18.76
C PRO A 69 13.07 10.01 18.58
N ASN A 70 12.81 10.52 17.37
CA ASN A 70 12.49 11.93 17.16
C ASN A 70 11.19 12.37 17.87
N ALA A 71 10.38 11.42 18.32
CA ALA A 71 9.25 11.69 19.21
C ALA A 71 9.67 12.25 20.58
N LEU A 72 10.95 12.11 20.97
CA LEU A 72 11.54 12.79 22.13
C LEU A 72 11.75 14.29 21.83
N ASN A 73 10.64 14.99 21.71
CA ASN A 73 10.57 16.40 21.32
C ASN A 73 9.62 17.13 22.27
N GLU A 74 9.99 18.33 22.74
CA GLU A 74 9.16 19.12 23.67
C GLU A 74 7.75 19.41 23.12
N SER A 75 7.62 19.60 21.81
CA SER A 75 6.33 19.86 21.16
C SER A 75 5.39 18.66 21.14
N ILE A 76 5.93 17.43 21.19
CA ILE A 76 5.18 16.18 21.23
C ILE A 76 4.92 15.79 22.69
N LEU A 77 5.96 15.75 23.51
CA LEU A 77 5.89 15.27 24.89
C LEU A 77 4.92 16.09 25.77
N LYS A 78 4.70 17.37 25.46
CA LYS A 78 3.73 18.21 26.19
C LYS A 78 2.30 17.68 26.16
N ASP A 79 1.94 16.87 25.15
CA ASP A 79 0.59 16.35 24.95
C ASP A 79 0.34 15.02 25.70
N TYR A 80 1.38 14.50 26.39
CA TYR A 80 1.37 13.24 27.11
C TYR A 80 1.60 13.42 28.61
N ASP A 81 1.05 12.51 29.41
CA ASP A 81 1.23 12.48 30.86
C ASP A 81 2.45 11.67 31.29
N ALA A 82 2.76 10.63 30.53
CA ALA A 82 3.91 9.77 30.73
C ALA A 82 4.55 9.34 29.40
N LEU A 83 5.85 9.06 29.46
CA LEU A 83 6.60 8.37 28.41
C LEU A 83 6.95 6.97 28.92
N MET A 84 6.44 5.94 28.24
CA MET A 84 6.88 4.56 28.40
C MET A 84 7.98 4.27 27.36
N LEU A 85 9.09 3.67 27.80
CA LEU A 85 10.21 3.31 26.94
C LEU A 85 10.40 1.80 27.00
N TYR A 86 10.35 1.14 25.85
CA TYR A 86 10.66 -0.27 25.68
C TYR A 86 11.36 -0.46 24.33
N ALA A 87 12.68 -0.28 24.34
CA ALA A 87 13.51 -0.25 23.14
C ALA A 87 14.98 -0.49 23.51
N ASN A 88 15.82 -0.63 22.48
CA ASN A 88 17.29 -0.71 22.59
C ASN A 88 18.00 0.40 21.82
N HIS A 89 17.45 1.63 21.81
CA HIS A 89 18.09 2.78 21.16
C HIS A 89 19.41 3.13 21.85
N ASP A 90 20.54 2.91 21.20
CA ASP A 90 21.86 3.04 21.85
C ASP A 90 22.22 4.50 22.19
N GLU A 91 21.88 5.42 21.28
CA GLU A 91 22.24 6.83 21.38
C GLU A 91 21.02 7.74 21.48
N ILE A 92 21.17 8.83 22.22
CA ILE A 92 20.25 9.97 22.24
C ILE A 92 21.00 11.23 21.80
N SER A 93 20.36 12.07 20.99
CA SER A 93 20.92 13.37 20.61
C SER A 93 20.72 14.43 21.71
N ASP A 94 21.56 15.48 21.73
CA ASP A 94 21.43 16.56 22.73
C ASP A 94 20.02 17.19 22.81
N PRO A 95 19.31 17.46 21.68
CA PRO A 95 17.95 17.98 21.75
C PRO A 95 16.95 16.99 22.37
N GLN A 96 17.06 15.70 22.01
CA GLN A 96 16.19 14.65 22.54
C GLN A 96 16.43 14.42 24.03
N GLU A 97 17.70 14.37 24.46
CA GLU A 97 18.08 14.28 25.87
C GLU A 97 17.48 15.43 26.66
N LYS A 98 17.65 16.66 26.16
CA LYS A 98 17.10 17.85 26.81
C LYS A 98 15.58 17.77 26.92
N ALA A 99 14.88 17.36 25.86
CA ALA A 99 13.43 17.24 25.85
C ALA A 99 12.95 16.20 26.89
N LEU A 100 13.55 15.01 26.91
CA LEU A 100 13.24 13.96 27.88
C LEU A 100 13.46 14.41 29.32
N LEU A 101 14.66 14.92 29.64
CA LEU A 101 15.00 15.37 30.99
C LEU A 101 14.10 16.53 31.44
N SER A 102 13.80 17.45 30.53
CA SER A 102 12.91 18.59 30.79
C SER A 102 11.47 18.14 31.08
N PHE A 103 10.94 17.23 30.26
CA PHE A 103 9.61 16.65 30.44
C PHE A 103 9.45 16.02 31.84
N VAL A 104 10.37 15.14 32.24
CA VAL A 104 10.30 14.49 33.55
C VAL A 104 10.48 15.50 34.68
N LYS A 105 11.49 16.39 34.57
CA LYS A 105 11.77 17.40 35.59
C LYS A 105 10.57 18.32 35.86
N GLN A 106 9.74 18.56 34.85
CA GLN A 106 8.53 19.40 34.95
C GLN A 106 7.30 18.67 35.48
N GLY A 107 7.34 17.34 35.66
CA GLY A 107 6.22 16.55 36.19
C GLY A 107 5.66 15.52 35.22
N GLY A 108 6.28 15.29 34.06
CA GLY A 108 5.98 14.14 33.22
C GLY A 108 6.43 12.83 33.89
N GLY A 109 5.65 11.77 33.75
CA GLY A 109 6.02 10.44 34.22
C GLY A 109 7.01 9.77 33.25
N PHE A 110 7.99 9.04 33.76
CA PHE A 110 8.90 8.24 32.93
C PHE A 110 8.88 6.77 33.34
N PHE A 111 8.65 5.89 32.38
CA PHE A 111 8.36 4.49 32.61
C PHE A 111 9.21 3.58 31.70
N PRO A 112 10.52 3.44 31.98
CA PRO A 112 11.36 2.47 31.28
C PRO A 112 11.03 1.02 31.67
N VAL A 113 10.96 0.12 30.69
CA VAL A 113 10.62 -1.30 30.88
C VAL A 113 11.73 -2.18 30.29
N HIS A 114 12.14 -3.19 31.06
CA HIS A 114 13.04 -4.27 30.64
C HIS A 114 14.32 -3.77 29.95
N CYS A 115 14.38 -3.95 28.62
CA CYS A 115 15.51 -3.61 27.77
C CYS A 115 15.80 -2.10 27.72
N ALA A 116 14.89 -1.24 28.16
CA ALA A 116 15.08 0.19 28.26
C ALA A 116 16.29 0.59 29.14
N SER A 117 16.74 -0.28 30.05
CA SER A 117 17.97 -0.08 30.81
C SER A 117 19.26 -0.16 29.95
N TYR A 118 19.15 -0.61 28.70
CA TYR A 118 20.20 -0.56 27.69
C TYR A 118 20.12 0.70 26.79
N CYS A 119 19.06 1.51 26.87
CA CYS A 119 18.93 2.69 26.03
C CYS A 119 19.89 3.82 26.41
N PHE A 120 20.23 4.65 25.42
CA PHE A 120 20.83 5.98 25.55
C PHE A 120 22.12 5.98 26.36
N ARG A 121 22.99 4.98 26.15
CA ARG A 121 24.20 4.73 26.95
C ARG A 121 25.24 5.83 26.79
N ASN A 122 25.15 6.60 25.70
CA ASN A 122 25.96 7.79 25.47
C ASN A 122 25.63 8.94 26.45
N SER A 123 24.45 8.93 27.10
CA SER A 123 24.03 9.94 28.06
C SER A 123 24.09 9.45 29.51
N ARG A 124 25.05 9.99 30.27
CA ARG A 124 25.18 9.69 31.71
C ARG A 124 23.95 10.14 32.51
N GLU A 125 23.33 11.25 32.13
CA GLU A 125 22.18 11.79 32.87
C GLU A 125 20.91 10.97 32.60
N VAL A 126 20.72 10.45 31.37
CA VAL A 126 19.59 9.55 31.07
C VAL A 126 19.75 8.19 31.74
N VAL A 127 20.95 7.61 31.76
CA VAL A 127 21.23 6.39 32.55
C VAL A 127 20.91 6.60 34.04
N ARG A 128 21.28 7.77 34.59
CA ARG A 128 20.93 8.16 35.96
C ARG A 128 19.42 8.41 36.13
N LEU A 129 18.73 8.88 35.09
CA LEU A 129 17.29 9.05 35.08
C LEU A 129 16.59 7.69 35.25
N ILE A 130 16.96 6.69 34.43
CA ILE A 130 16.45 5.30 34.48
C ILE A 130 16.73 4.67 35.86
N GLY A 131 17.92 4.92 36.41
CA GLY A 131 18.28 4.51 37.77
C GLY A 131 19.18 3.27 37.86
N GLY A 132 19.39 2.58 36.74
CA GLY A 132 20.32 1.47 36.58
C GLY A 132 20.58 1.22 35.09
N GLN A 133 21.72 0.61 34.75
CA GLN A 133 22.07 0.25 33.37
C GLN A 133 22.22 -1.26 33.26
N PHE A 134 21.71 -1.85 32.17
CA PHE A 134 21.92 -3.25 31.86
C PHE A 134 23.42 -3.62 31.84
N GLU A 135 23.77 -4.77 32.43
CA GLU A 135 25.13 -5.34 32.38
C GLU A 135 25.18 -6.70 31.68
N SER A 136 24.32 -7.65 32.08
CA SER A 136 24.26 -9.01 31.54
C SER A 136 22.92 -9.67 31.86
N HIS A 137 22.63 -10.81 31.24
CA HIS A 137 21.48 -11.64 31.58
C HIS A 137 21.77 -13.13 31.31
N ASP A 138 20.97 -13.99 31.95
CA ASP A 138 20.69 -15.36 31.52
C ASP A 138 19.16 -15.47 31.31
N THR A 139 18.56 -16.65 31.38
CA THR A 139 17.09 -16.83 31.36
C THR A 139 16.64 -17.85 32.40
N ALA A 140 15.49 -17.62 33.02
CA ALA A 140 14.89 -18.57 33.96
C ALA A 140 13.40 -18.30 34.17
N THR A 141 12.70 -19.30 34.69
CA THR A 141 11.41 -19.09 35.36
C THR A 141 11.64 -18.80 36.84
N PHE A 142 11.20 -17.63 37.31
CA PHE A 142 11.37 -17.22 38.69
C PHE A 142 10.14 -16.46 39.19
N THR A 143 10.05 -16.29 40.51
CA THR A 143 9.03 -15.47 41.16
C THR A 143 9.72 -14.24 41.73
N THR A 144 9.21 -13.06 41.38
CA THR A 144 9.70 -11.81 41.97
C THR A 144 9.23 -11.67 43.41
N LYS A 145 10.07 -11.06 44.25
CA LYS A 145 9.75 -10.78 45.65
C LYS A 145 9.46 -9.30 45.82
N VAL A 146 8.24 -8.95 46.20
CA VAL A 146 7.90 -7.60 46.63
C VAL A 146 8.49 -7.35 48.02
N ILE A 147 9.36 -6.35 48.14
CA ILE A 147 10.03 -6.01 49.41
C ILE A 147 9.39 -4.81 50.12
N GLU A 148 8.66 -3.98 49.38
CA GLU A 148 7.92 -2.80 49.90
C GLU A 148 6.43 -2.88 49.51
N PRO A 149 5.66 -3.83 50.07
CA PRO A 149 4.27 -4.10 49.66
C PRO A 149 3.28 -2.97 50.00
N ASP A 150 3.66 -2.07 50.90
CA ASP A 150 2.85 -0.91 51.30
C ASP A 150 3.16 0.34 50.47
N HIS A 151 4.17 0.31 49.59
CA HIS A 151 4.51 1.46 48.75
C HIS A 151 3.35 1.74 47.78
N PRO A 152 2.92 3.01 47.57
CA PRO A 152 1.77 3.34 46.74
C PRO A 152 1.81 2.75 45.32
N ALA A 153 3.01 2.64 44.72
CA ALA A 153 3.21 2.06 43.40
C ALA A 153 2.92 0.54 43.31
N LEU A 154 2.91 -0.20 44.42
CA LEU A 154 2.68 -1.65 44.45
C LEU A 154 1.65 -2.08 45.52
N SER A 155 0.89 -1.16 46.09
CA SER A 155 0.00 -1.47 47.22
C SER A 155 -1.03 -2.56 46.85
N GLY A 156 -0.94 -3.72 47.49
CA GLY A 156 -1.80 -4.87 47.21
C GLY A 156 -1.40 -5.72 46.00
N PHE A 157 -0.23 -5.49 45.41
CA PHE A 157 0.38 -6.39 44.43
C PHE A 157 1.14 -7.52 45.16
N GLU A 158 0.95 -8.78 44.75
CA GLU A 158 1.55 -9.93 45.44
C GLU A 158 2.94 -10.29 44.89
N SER A 159 2.98 -10.89 43.71
CA SER A 159 4.19 -11.24 42.96
C SER A 159 3.81 -11.69 41.57
N ILE A 160 4.81 -11.85 40.71
CA ILE A 160 4.64 -12.48 39.40
C ILE A 160 5.63 -13.61 39.23
N THR A 161 5.13 -14.76 38.78
CA THR A 161 5.94 -15.91 38.33
C THR A 161 5.87 -15.97 36.80
N THR A 162 7.03 -15.83 36.17
CA THR A 162 7.16 -15.85 34.71
C THR A 162 8.52 -16.39 34.29
N TRP A 163 8.61 -16.86 33.06
CA TRP A 163 9.90 -17.01 32.39
C TRP A 163 10.32 -15.62 31.89
N ASP A 164 11.54 -15.21 32.17
CA ASP A 164 12.09 -13.93 31.70
C ASP A 164 13.63 -13.99 31.64
N GLU A 165 14.24 -12.94 31.09
CA GLU A 165 15.70 -12.77 31.15
C GLU A 165 16.13 -12.32 32.55
N THR A 166 17.07 -13.04 33.14
CA THR A 166 17.58 -12.79 34.49
C THR A 166 18.59 -11.64 34.50
N TYR A 167 18.13 -10.41 34.22
CA TYR A 167 18.98 -9.23 34.14
C TYR A 167 19.81 -9.01 35.40
N LYS A 168 21.04 -8.54 35.19
CA LYS A 168 21.92 -7.91 36.18
C LYS A 168 22.20 -6.48 35.73
N HIS A 169 22.16 -5.54 36.66
CA HIS A 169 22.37 -4.12 36.39
C HIS A 169 23.63 -3.58 37.06
N THR A 170 24.21 -2.57 36.43
CA THR A 170 25.32 -1.78 36.93
C THR A 170 24.98 -0.29 36.98
N LYS A 171 25.91 0.53 37.47
CA LYS A 171 25.78 2.00 37.53
C LYS A 171 24.49 2.52 38.21
N PHE A 172 24.02 1.82 39.24
CA PHE A 172 22.84 2.24 40.00
C PHE A 172 22.94 3.70 40.47
N ALA A 173 21.85 4.45 40.26
CA ALA A 173 21.72 5.77 40.83
C ALA A 173 21.55 5.66 42.36
N LYS A 174 22.10 6.61 43.11
CA LYS A 174 22.12 6.55 44.58
C LYS A 174 20.76 6.78 45.24
N ASP A 175 19.78 7.21 44.45
CA ASP A 175 18.46 7.68 44.86
C ASP A 175 17.33 6.79 44.34
N ILE A 176 17.63 5.56 43.87
CA ILE A 176 16.58 4.56 43.61
C ILE A 176 16.00 4.03 44.93
N HIS A 177 14.71 3.74 44.92
CA HIS A 177 14.00 3.02 45.96
C HIS A 177 13.48 1.70 45.38
N VAL A 178 14.10 0.59 45.78
CA VAL A 178 13.80 -0.76 45.26
C VAL A 178 12.48 -1.25 45.85
N LEU A 179 11.59 -1.73 44.99
CA LEU A 179 10.27 -2.23 45.35
C LEU A 179 10.15 -3.75 45.19
N MET A 180 10.87 -4.31 44.21
CA MET A 180 10.90 -5.74 43.92
C MET A 180 12.33 -6.21 43.69
N GLU A 181 12.59 -7.45 44.10
CA GLU A 181 13.86 -8.15 43.90
C GLU A 181 13.65 -9.51 43.22
N ARG A 182 14.65 -9.96 42.47
CA ARG A 182 14.82 -11.36 42.05
C ARG A 182 15.90 -12.01 42.90
N GLU A 183 15.64 -13.22 43.39
CA GLU A 183 16.67 -14.01 44.07
C GLU A 183 17.73 -14.47 43.07
N ASP A 184 19.00 -14.19 43.35
CA ASP A 184 20.15 -14.54 42.52
C ASP A 184 21.27 -15.13 43.40
N PRO A 185 22.03 -16.14 42.94
CA PRO A 185 23.10 -16.77 43.73
C PRO A 185 24.12 -15.81 44.35
N ASP A 186 24.39 -14.68 43.69
CA ASP A 186 25.40 -13.70 44.12
C ASP A 186 24.83 -12.57 45.01
N GLY A 187 23.53 -12.62 45.32
CA GLY A 187 22.78 -11.62 46.08
C GLY A 187 21.55 -11.14 45.31
N ASN A 188 20.47 -10.80 46.02
CA ASN A 188 19.22 -10.38 45.40
C ASN A 188 19.42 -9.18 44.46
N GLU A 189 18.87 -9.29 43.27
CA GLU A 189 18.97 -8.28 42.21
C GLU A 189 17.73 -7.38 42.23
N PRO A 190 17.89 -6.03 42.27
CA PRO A 190 16.78 -5.10 42.08
C PRO A 190 16.06 -5.33 40.74
N TYR A 191 14.75 -5.49 40.80
CA TYR A 191 13.94 -5.91 39.63
C TYR A 191 12.76 -4.99 39.33
N ALA A 192 12.35 -4.18 40.31
CA ALA A 192 11.57 -2.98 40.06
C ALA A 192 11.96 -1.91 41.09
N TRP A 193 12.04 -0.65 40.65
CA TRP A 193 12.36 0.48 41.52
C TRP A 193 11.69 1.75 41.07
N VAL A 194 11.60 2.69 42.00
CA VAL A 194 11.11 4.04 41.76
C VAL A 194 12.14 5.09 42.13
N LYS A 195 12.01 6.27 41.55
CA LYS A 195 12.72 7.47 41.98
C LYS A 195 11.99 8.75 41.56
N GLU A 196 12.37 9.85 42.18
CA GLU A 196 11.92 11.19 41.80
C GLU A 196 12.99 11.89 40.96
N TYR A 197 12.57 12.72 40.00
CA TYR A 197 13.48 13.56 39.22
C TYR A 197 12.82 14.91 38.95
N GLY A 198 13.23 15.94 39.68
CA GLY A 198 12.54 17.23 39.67
C GLY A 198 11.14 17.11 40.29
N LYS A 199 10.10 17.43 39.51
CA LYS A 199 8.70 17.21 39.89
C LYS A 199 8.12 15.88 39.39
N GLY A 200 8.83 15.18 38.50
CA GLY A 200 8.36 13.93 37.92
C GLY A 200 8.78 12.70 38.72
N ARG A 201 8.13 11.59 38.41
CA ARG A 201 8.35 10.28 39.01
C ARG A 201 8.78 9.29 37.94
N VAL A 202 9.70 8.39 38.29
CA VAL A 202 10.25 7.34 37.43
C VAL A 202 9.97 5.99 38.04
N PHE A 203 9.44 5.06 37.26
CA PHE A 203 9.27 3.66 37.64
C PHE A 203 9.98 2.79 36.60
N TYR A 204 10.84 1.88 37.05
CA TYR A 204 11.46 0.88 36.20
C TYR A 204 11.09 -0.52 36.66
N THR A 205 10.91 -1.44 35.71
CA THR A 205 10.92 -2.87 35.96
C THR A 205 11.80 -3.60 34.95
N ALA A 206 12.54 -4.60 35.41
CA ALA A 206 13.37 -5.47 34.57
C ALA A 206 12.58 -6.61 33.91
N LEU A 207 11.30 -6.80 34.25
CA LEU A 207 10.42 -7.80 33.63
C LEU A 207 9.95 -7.31 32.26
N GLY A 208 9.79 -8.24 31.30
CA GLY A 208 9.14 -7.97 30.02
C GLY A 208 9.92 -8.38 28.77
N HIS A 209 10.66 -9.49 28.79
CA HIS A 209 11.38 -9.96 27.60
C HIS A 209 10.47 -10.24 26.41
N ASP A 210 9.46 -11.09 26.59
CA ASP A 210 8.60 -11.54 25.49
C ASP A 210 7.14 -11.79 25.90
N GLU A 211 6.36 -12.31 24.94
CA GLU A 211 4.95 -12.63 25.08
C GLU A 211 4.61 -13.45 26.34
N ARG A 212 5.51 -14.31 26.85
CA ARG A 212 5.24 -15.12 28.05
C ARG A 212 5.06 -14.27 29.30
N THR A 213 5.74 -13.11 29.35
CA THR A 213 5.54 -12.10 30.40
C THR A 213 4.47 -11.10 29.99
N TRP A 214 4.48 -10.62 28.74
CA TRP A 214 3.53 -9.62 28.25
C TRP A 214 2.07 -10.08 28.22
N SER A 215 1.80 -11.38 28.05
CA SER A 215 0.44 -11.94 28.08
C SER A 215 -0.14 -12.10 29.50
N LYS A 216 0.64 -11.87 30.56
CA LYS A 216 0.21 -12.12 31.94
C LYS A 216 -0.63 -10.98 32.52
N PRO A 217 -1.84 -11.27 33.05
CA PRO A 217 -2.64 -10.28 33.75
C PRO A 217 -1.92 -9.61 34.93
N GLU A 218 -1.06 -10.35 35.64
CA GLU A 218 -0.26 -9.84 36.75
C GLU A 218 0.77 -8.81 36.26
N PHE A 219 1.31 -8.98 35.05
CA PHE A 219 2.24 -8.02 34.46
C PHE A 219 1.50 -6.74 34.04
N HIS A 220 0.32 -6.86 33.43
CA HIS A 220 -0.54 -5.70 33.15
C HIS A 220 -0.93 -4.94 34.41
N ASP A 221 -1.20 -5.62 35.52
CA ASP A 221 -1.48 -5.00 36.82
C ASP A 221 -0.26 -4.24 37.37
N LEU A 222 0.94 -4.84 37.30
CA LEU A 222 2.20 -4.19 37.67
C LEU A 222 2.43 -2.90 36.87
N LEU A 223 2.30 -2.97 35.54
CA LEU A 223 2.49 -1.82 34.66
C LEU A 223 1.43 -0.74 34.91
N GLY A 224 0.16 -1.11 35.09
CA GLY A 224 -0.92 -0.17 35.37
C GLY A 224 -0.73 0.59 36.69
N ARG A 225 -0.33 -0.10 37.76
CA ARG A 225 -0.04 0.52 39.07
C ARG A 225 1.16 1.45 39.01
N GLY A 226 2.23 1.00 38.36
CA GLY A 226 3.40 1.83 38.14
C GLY A 226 3.06 3.08 37.33
N LEU A 227 2.28 2.95 36.25
CA LEU A 227 1.80 4.08 35.43
C LEU A 227 0.95 5.07 36.24
N HIS A 228 0.03 4.56 37.07
CA HIS A 228 -0.78 5.38 37.98
C HIS A 228 0.10 6.21 38.93
N TRP A 229 1.17 5.59 39.44
CA TRP A 229 2.07 6.26 40.38
C TRP A 229 2.95 7.33 39.70
N VAL A 230 3.49 7.06 38.50
CA VAL A 230 4.45 7.98 37.83
C VAL A 230 3.83 9.29 37.36
N ILE A 231 2.52 9.34 37.12
CA ILE A 231 1.84 10.57 36.68
C ILE A 231 1.61 11.58 37.81
N GLY A 232 1.85 11.19 39.07
CA GLY A 232 1.66 12.07 40.22
C GLY A 232 0.21 12.15 40.71
N ASP A 233 0.06 12.54 41.97
CA ASP A 233 -1.20 12.37 42.71
C ASP A 233 -2.38 13.16 42.11
N ALA A 234 -2.12 14.35 41.56
CA ALA A 234 -3.15 15.19 40.96
C ALA A 234 -3.76 14.56 39.69
N LYS A 235 -2.92 14.02 38.80
CA LYS A 235 -3.37 13.34 37.57
C LYS A 235 -3.98 11.98 37.88
N ALA A 236 -3.40 11.24 38.82
CA ALA A 236 -3.96 9.98 39.31
C ALA A 236 -5.37 10.18 39.88
N THR A 237 -5.58 11.21 40.71
CA THR A 237 -6.91 11.55 41.24
C THR A 237 -7.91 11.91 40.14
N ALA A 238 -7.46 12.64 39.10
CA ALA A 238 -8.31 12.97 37.95
C ALA A 238 -8.70 11.73 37.14
N LEU A 239 -7.77 10.78 36.95
CA LEU A 239 -8.04 9.49 36.32
C LEU A 239 -9.01 8.64 37.16
N ASP A 240 -8.82 8.55 38.47
CA ASP A 240 -9.71 7.83 39.39
C ASP A 240 -11.13 8.41 39.43
N SER A 241 -11.24 9.71 39.14
CA SER A 241 -12.52 10.44 39.06
C SER A 241 -13.18 10.35 37.68
N LEU A 242 -12.59 9.61 36.73
CA LEU A 242 -13.13 9.46 35.39
C LEU A 242 -14.44 8.65 35.43
N ASP A 243 -15.52 9.26 34.98
CA ASP A 243 -16.85 8.66 34.92
C ASP A 243 -17.00 7.72 33.70
N LEU A 244 -16.33 6.56 33.75
CA LEU A 244 -16.45 5.52 32.73
C LEU A 244 -17.67 4.61 33.02
N PRO A 245 -18.59 4.41 32.05
CA PRO A 245 -19.77 3.57 32.26
C PRO A 245 -19.40 2.11 32.54
N VAL A 246 -19.93 1.51 33.59
CA VAL A 246 -19.63 0.11 33.94
C VAL A 246 -20.19 -0.84 32.87
N LEU A 247 -19.33 -1.68 32.30
CA LEU A 247 -19.74 -2.70 31.33
C LEU A 247 -20.36 -3.89 32.08
N THR A 248 -21.58 -4.27 31.70
CA THR A 248 -22.29 -5.41 32.29
C THR A 248 -22.48 -6.54 31.29
N TYR A 249 -22.34 -7.78 31.75
CA TYR A 249 -22.31 -8.96 30.90
C TYR A 249 -23.38 -9.98 31.30
N SER A 250 -23.91 -10.70 30.31
CA SER A 250 -24.87 -11.78 30.49
C SER A 250 -24.51 -13.01 29.65
N GLU A 251 -25.00 -14.18 30.03
CA GLU A 251 -24.79 -15.41 29.26
C GLU A 251 -25.66 -15.40 27.99
N ALA A 252 -25.06 -15.72 26.85
CA ALA A 252 -25.77 -15.86 25.58
C ALA A 252 -25.04 -16.85 24.65
N LYS A 253 -25.75 -17.37 23.64
CA LYS A 253 -25.13 -18.20 22.60
C LYS A 253 -24.43 -17.29 21.59
N ILE A 254 -23.13 -17.11 21.75
CA ILE A 254 -22.29 -16.22 20.94
C ILE A 254 -21.33 -17.08 20.09
N PRO A 255 -21.06 -16.70 18.82
CA PRO A 255 -19.97 -17.29 18.06
C PRO A 255 -18.63 -17.23 18.82
N ASN A 256 -17.98 -18.38 18.99
CA ASN A 256 -16.68 -18.50 19.67
C ASN A 256 -15.64 -19.07 18.69
N TYR A 257 -15.26 -18.28 17.68
CA TYR A 257 -14.33 -18.71 16.63
C TYR A 257 -12.92 -19.04 17.17
N GLU A 258 -12.55 -18.46 18.30
CA GLU A 258 -11.24 -18.61 18.94
C GLU A 258 -11.22 -19.72 20.02
N ASP A 259 -12.33 -20.44 20.21
CA ASP A 259 -12.48 -21.45 21.27
C ASP A 259 -12.05 -20.96 22.67
N ARG A 260 -12.34 -19.69 22.99
CA ARG A 260 -11.96 -19.07 24.26
C ARG A 260 -12.59 -19.80 25.46
N ASP A 261 -11.82 -20.00 26.53
CA ASP A 261 -12.28 -20.49 27.84
C ASP A 261 -11.88 -19.49 28.96
N PRO A 262 -12.85 -18.84 29.64
CA PRO A 262 -14.29 -18.99 29.46
C PRO A 262 -14.79 -18.41 28.14
N ALA A 263 -15.90 -18.96 27.64
CA ALA A 263 -16.55 -18.48 26.43
C ALA A 263 -16.96 -16.99 26.55
N PRO A 264 -16.98 -16.24 25.42
CA PRO A 264 -17.40 -14.84 25.43
C PRO A 264 -18.81 -14.64 26.00
N LYS A 265 -19.03 -13.50 26.66
CA LYS A 265 -20.33 -13.11 27.23
C LYS A 265 -20.93 -11.94 26.45
N LEU A 266 -22.25 -11.78 26.54
CA LEU A 266 -22.95 -10.68 25.88
C LEU A 266 -22.85 -9.42 26.74
N GLN A 267 -22.12 -8.41 26.25
CA GLN A 267 -22.15 -7.08 26.83
C GLN A 267 -23.53 -6.44 26.59
N ALA A 268 -24.11 -5.81 27.61
CA ALA A 268 -25.28 -4.95 27.43
C ALA A 268 -24.91 -3.72 26.57
N PRO A 269 -25.80 -3.26 25.67
CA PRO A 269 -25.58 -2.04 24.91
C PRO A 269 -25.56 -0.83 25.85
N LEU A 270 -24.77 0.18 25.49
CA LEU A 270 -24.70 1.47 26.16
C LEU A 270 -25.52 2.50 25.39
N ASP A 271 -26.06 3.51 26.08
CA ASP A 271 -26.60 4.69 25.40
C ASP A 271 -25.48 5.48 24.68
N PRO A 272 -25.81 6.35 23.70
CA PRO A 272 -24.81 7.04 22.88
C PRO A 272 -23.77 7.83 23.69
N VAL A 273 -24.18 8.51 24.76
CA VAL A 273 -23.28 9.34 25.59
C VAL A 273 -22.37 8.45 26.43
N ALA A 274 -22.90 7.38 27.00
CA ALA A 274 -22.10 6.39 27.72
C ALA A 274 -21.06 5.72 26.81
N SER A 275 -21.48 5.22 25.65
CA SER A 275 -20.59 4.59 24.69
C SER A 275 -19.49 5.52 24.19
N GLN A 276 -19.81 6.80 23.90
CA GLN A 276 -18.82 7.79 23.48
C GLN A 276 -17.68 7.96 24.49
N LYS A 277 -17.95 7.85 25.80
CA LYS A 277 -16.91 7.90 26.86
C LYS A 277 -15.96 6.70 26.84
N ARG A 278 -16.33 5.60 26.14
CA ARG A 278 -15.50 4.40 25.97
C ARG A 278 -14.63 4.45 24.70
N ILE A 279 -14.76 5.50 23.90
CA ILE A 279 -14.02 5.72 22.65
C ILE A 279 -12.78 6.59 22.92
N GLN A 280 -11.63 6.10 22.46
CA GLN A 280 -10.36 6.81 22.42
C GLN A 280 -10.18 7.50 21.07
N ILE A 281 -9.65 8.72 21.11
CA ILE A 281 -9.17 9.47 19.95
C ILE A 281 -7.75 10.02 20.24
N PRO A 282 -6.93 10.29 19.21
CA PRO A 282 -5.62 10.89 19.38
C PRO A 282 -5.65 12.29 20.04
N PRO A 283 -4.56 12.70 20.71
CA PRO A 283 -4.39 14.08 21.16
C PRO A 283 -4.56 15.08 20.02
N GLY A 284 -5.09 16.27 20.32
CA GLY A 284 -5.33 17.31 19.32
C GLY A 284 -6.67 17.21 18.59
N PHE A 285 -7.48 16.19 18.89
CA PHE A 285 -8.82 16.00 18.33
C PHE A 285 -9.91 15.98 19.40
N SER A 286 -11.15 16.15 18.95
CA SER A 286 -12.38 15.96 19.71
C SER A 286 -13.34 15.06 18.94
N LEU A 287 -14.12 14.25 19.66
CA LEU A 287 -15.15 13.38 19.11
C LEU A 287 -16.51 13.99 19.42
N GLU A 288 -17.34 14.18 18.40
CA GLU A 288 -18.66 14.78 18.52
C GLU A 288 -19.72 13.80 18.00
N LEU A 289 -20.79 13.61 18.77
CA LEU A 289 -21.94 12.80 18.34
C LEU A 289 -22.86 13.69 17.52
N PHE A 290 -23.03 13.37 16.23
CA PHE A 290 -23.87 14.14 15.31
C PHE A 290 -25.32 13.64 15.30
N ALA A 291 -25.51 12.32 15.17
CA ALA A 291 -26.82 11.67 15.17
C ALA A 291 -26.71 10.25 15.75
N ALA A 292 -27.81 9.75 16.32
CA ALA A 292 -27.88 8.42 16.91
C ALA A 292 -29.30 7.85 16.82
N GLU A 293 -29.49 6.63 17.29
CA GLU A 293 -30.82 6.05 17.51
C GLU A 293 -31.72 6.92 18.41
N PRO A 294 -33.05 6.99 18.15
CA PRO A 294 -33.79 6.28 17.11
C PRO A 294 -33.80 6.99 15.73
N ASP A 295 -33.18 8.17 15.62
CA ASP A 295 -33.22 8.99 14.40
C ASP A 295 -32.35 8.41 13.29
N VAL A 296 -31.27 7.71 13.64
CA VAL A 296 -30.44 6.90 12.74
C VAL A 296 -30.30 5.47 13.27
N ILE A 297 -30.42 4.47 12.38
CA ILE A 297 -30.18 3.05 12.72
C ILE A 297 -29.37 2.35 11.62
N ASN A 298 -28.47 1.45 11.99
CA ASN A 298 -27.64 0.64 11.08
C ASN A 298 -27.16 1.40 9.82
N PRO A 299 -26.43 2.53 9.98
CA PRO A 299 -25.94 3.29 8.84
C PRO A 299 -24.85 2.50 8.10
N ILE A 300 -25.01 2.27 6.79
CA ILE A 300 -24.02 1.53 5.96
C ILE A 300 -23.06 2.48 5.26
N SER A 301 -23.61 3.51 4.61
CA SER A 301 -22.86 4.37 3.70
C SER A 301 -23.36 5.79 3.78
N MET A 302 -22.46 6.75 3.59
CA MET A 302 -22.75 8.16 3.56
C MET A 302 -22.20 8.83 2.30
N ALA A 303 -22.90 9.86 1.84
CA ALA A 303 -22.39 10.82 0.86
C ALA A 303 -22.87 12.23 1.24
N TRP A 304 -22.35 13.22 0.52
CA TRP A 304 -22.64 14.63 0.77
C TRP A 304 -23.12 15.28 -0.52
N ASP A 305 -24.19 16.07 -0.46
CA ASP A 305 -24.63 16.83 -1.62
C ASP A 305 -23.84 18.14 -1.77
N HIS A 306 -23.98 18.79 -2.93
CA HIS A 306 -23.33 20.06 -3.24
C HIS A 306 -23.80 21.24 -2.33
N ARG A 307 -24.76 21.02 -1.42
CA ARG A 307 -25.17 21.98 -0.37
C ARG A 307 -24.49 21.70 0.97
N GLY A 308 -23.72 20.62 1.08
CA GLY A 308 -23.04 20.18 2.29
C GLY A 308 -23.94 19.40 3.25
N ARG A 309 -25.08 18.85 2.80
CA ARG A 309 -25.97 18.05 3.65
C ARG A 309 -25.56 16.58 3.63
N LEU A 310 -25.73 15.91 4.78
CA LEU A 310 -25.36 14.51 4.94
C LEU A 310 -26.47 13.59 4.41
N TRP A 311 -26.12 12.64 3.55
CA TRP A 311 -27.02 11.60 3.05
C TRP A 311 -26.56 10.24 3.55
N VAL A 312 -27.44 9.45 4.15
CA VAL A 312 -27.11 8.16 4.78
C VAL A 312 -28.03 7.07 4.29
N ILE A 313 -27.45 5.93 3.91
CA ILE A 313 -28.17 4.66 3.75
C ILE A 313 -28.35 4.02 5.13
N GLU A 314 -29.60 3.74 5.48
CA GLU A 314 -29.95 2.91 6.64
C GLU A 314 -30.45 1.55 6.18
N THR A 315 -30.01 0.48 6.86
CA THR A 315 -30.49 -0.88 6.57
C THR A 315 -31.20 -1.56 7.74
N LYS A 316 -32.37 -2.12 7.44
CA LYS A 316 -33.07 -3.10 8.27
C LYS A 316 -33.00 -4.50 7.66
N ASP A 317 -32.83 -4.58 6.36
CA ASP A 317 -32.89 -5.82 5.59
C ASP A 317 -31.58 -6.61 5.63
N TYR A 318 -30.44 -5.92 5.71
CA TYR A 318 -29.13 -6.55 5.81
C TYR A 318 -29.02 -7.46 7.05
N PRO A 319 -28.36 -8.64 6.95
CA PRO A 319 -27.79 -9.24 5.73
C PRO A 319 -28.70 -10.25 5.01
N ASN A 320 -29.84 -10.65 5.58
CA ASN A 320 -30.56 -11.86 5.15
C ASN A 320 -31.92 -11.61 4.48
N GLU A 321 -32.49 -10.40 4.54
CA GLU A 321 -33.77 -10.08 3.93
C GLU A 321 -33.57 -9.53 2.51
N ILE A 322 -33.32 -10.40 1.53
CA ILE A 322 -33.02 -9.97 0.15
C ILE A 322 -34.28 -9.97 -0.71
N ASN A 323 -34.59 -8.82 -1.30
CA ASN A 323 -35.63 -8.67 -2.31
C ASN A 323 -35.00 -8.28 -3.66
N VAL A 324 -34.94 -9.23 -4.58
CA VAL A 324 -34.39 -9.02 -5.94
C VAL A 324 -35.34 -8.23 -6.87
N THR A 325 -36.57 -7.96 -6.41
CA THR A 325 -37.50 -7.07 -7.12
C THR A 325 -37.41 -5.69 -6.50
N ASP A 326 -37.10 -4.70 -7.32
CA ASP A 326 -36.99 -3.31 -6.87
C ASP A 326 -38.31 -2.78 -6.28
N GLY A 327 -38.22 -1.95 -5.24
CA GLY A 327 -39.37 -1.32 -4.58
C GLY A 327 -40.09 -2.17 -3.53
N ILE A 328 -39.46 -3.24 -3.01
CA ILE A 328 -40.09 -4.20 -2.07
C ILE A 328 -39.32 -4.33 -0.72
N GLY A 329 -38.22 -3.60 -0.51
CA GLY A 329 -37.44 -3.69 0.74
C GLY A 329 -37.88 -2.69 1.83
N ASN A 330 -37.16 -2.69 2.96
CA ASN A 330 -37.41 -1.82 4.12
C ASN A 330 -36.30 -0.78 4.37
N ASP A 331 -35.29 -0.75 3.51
CA ASP A 331 -34.13 0.14 3.61
C ASP A 331 -34.45 1.50 2.97
N ARG A 332 -33.69 2.51 3.36
CA ARG A 332 -33.97 3.91 2.99
C ARG A 332 -32.73 4.77 2.96
N ILE A 333 -32.82 5.87 2.23
CA ILE A 333 -31.85 6.95 2.19
C ILE A 333 -32.46 8.14 2.94
N LYS A 334 -31.72 8.68 3.93
CA LYS A 334 -32.09 9.87 4.68
C LYS A 334 -31.13 11.02 4.42
N ILE A 335 -31.67 12.23 4.41
CA ILE A 335 -30.94 13.49 4.46
C ILE A 335 -30.97 13.97 5.90
N ILE A 336 -29.80 14.31 6.44
CA ILE A 336 -29.62 14.78 7.82
C ILE A 336 -28.98 16.17 7.75
N GLU A 337 -29.62 17.13 8.40
CA GLU A 337 -29.20 18.53 8.43
C GLU A 337 -29.02 18.98 9.88
N ASP A 338 -28.05 19.88 10.07
CA ASP A 338 -27.88 20.70 11.27
C ASP A 338 -28.42 22.10 10.92
N THR A 339 -29.64 22.41 11.35
CA THR A 339 -30.33 23.64 10.96
C THR A 339 -30.02 24.84 11.86
N ASP A 340 -29.36 24.63 13.00
CA ASP A 340 -28.97 25.68 13.93
C ASP A 340 -27.44 25.84 14.15
N ASP A 341 -26.63 25.04 13.44
CA ASP A 341 -25.16 25.07 13.40
C ASP A 341 -24.54 24.78 14.78
N ASP A 342 -25.18 23.92 15.57
CA ASP A 342 -24.70 23.45 16.88
C ASP A 342 -23.80 22.19 16.81
N GLY A 343 -23.62 21.64 15.60
CA GLY A 343 -22.85 20.44 15.33
C GLY A 343 -23.64 19.13 15.46
N LYS A 344 -24.98 19.17 15.48
CA LYS A 344 -25.84 17.98 15.59
C LYS A 344 -26.94 17.99 14.53
N GLY A 345 -27.31 16.78 14.09
CA GLY A 345 -28.45 16.60 13.20
C GLY A 345 -29.76 16.85 13.93
N ASP A 346 -30.57 17.77 13.44
CA ASP A 346 -31.87 18.15 14.02
C ASP A 346 -33.05 18.00 13.04
N LYS A 347 -32.77 17.84 11.74
CA LYS A 347 -33.76 17.61 10.69
C LYS A 347 -33.41 16.37 9.88
N PHE A 348 -34.40 15.48 9.76
CA PHE A 348 -34.27 14.18 9.12
C PHE A 348 -35.35 14.02 8.04
N THR A 349 -34.95 13.95 6.77
CA THR A 349 -35.85 13.78 5.63
C THR A 349 -35.60 12.42 4.98
N VAL A 350 -36.64 11.63 4.71
CA VAL A 350 -36.49 10.40 3.92
C VAL A 350 -36.54 10.77 2.44
N PHE A 351 -35.42 10.66 1.75
CA PHE A 351 -35.33 10.94 0.31
C PHE A 351 -35.90 9.79 -0.52
N ALA A 352 -35.53 8.56 -0.17
CA ALA A 352 -36.01 7.36 -0.85
C ALA A 352 -36.18 6.21 0.15
N ASP A 353 -37.23 5.42 -0.05
CA ASP A 353 -37.53 4.22 0.72
C ASP A 353 -37.74 3.01 -0.22
N ASN A 354 -38.21 1.89 0.35
CA ASN A 354 -38.47 0.64 -0.37
C ASN A 354 -37.22 0.07 -1.09
N LEU A 355 -36.03 0.32 -0.55
CA LEU A 355 -34.76 -0.22 -1.03
C LEU A 355 -34.48 -1.56 -0.34
N SER A 356 -33.72 -2.43 -1.00
CA SER A 356 -33.36 -3.77 -0.51
C SER A 356 -31.85 -3.94 -0.46
N VAL A 357 -31.25 -3.79 0.72
CA VAL A 357 -29.81 -3.94 0.94
C VAL A 357 -28.97 -3.03 0.01
N PRO A 358 -29.26 -1.71 -0.07
CA PRO A 358 -28.38 -0.79 -0.76
C PRO A 358 -27.05 -0.66 0.02
N THR A 359 -25.93 -0.59 -0.68
CA THR A 359 -24.59 -0.63 -0.08
C THR A 359 -23.78 0.66 -0.27
N SER A 360 -24.14 1.49 -1.25
CA SER A 360 -23.48 2.77 -1.49
C SER A 360 -24.32 3.71 -2.36
N LEU A 361 -24.01 5.01 -2.34
CA LEU A 361 -24.64 6.03 -3.16
C LEU A 361 -23.64 7.09 -3.64
N VAL A 362 -23.86 7.67 -4.81
CA VAL A 362 -23.03 8.75 -5.38
C VAL A 362 -23.87 9.73 -6.20
N PHE A 363 -23.59 11.03 -6.09
CA PHE A 363 -24.33 12.06 -6.81
C PHE A 363 -23.87 12.20 -8.26
N SER A 364 -24.81 12.19 -9.21
CA SER A 364 -24.55 12.50 -10.61
C SER A 364 -25.85 12.83 -11.37
N ASN A 365 -25.75 13.59 -12.45
CA ASN A 365 -26.81 13.94 -13.39
C ASN A 365 -28.07 14.50 -12.70
N GLY A 366 -27.87 15.37 -11.70
CA GLY A 366 -28.93 15.96 -10.89
C GLY A 366 -29.67 14.99 -9.95
N GLY A 367 -29.21 13.75 -9.81
CA GLY A 367 -29.76 12.74 -8.89
C GLY A 367 -28.67 11.98 -8.15
N VAL A 368 -28.99 10.75 -7.76
CA VAL A 368 -28.10 9.83 -7.06
C VAL A 368 -28.15 8.44 -7.68
N ILE A 369 -26.98 7.84 -7.90
CA ILE A 369 -26.84 6.44 -8.29
C ILE A 369 -26.68 5.62 -7.00
N VAL A 370 -27.47 4.57 -6.86
CA VAL A 370 -27.51 3.71 -5.67
C VAL A 370 -27.09 2.30 -6.06
N SER A 371 -26.10 1.77 -5.34
CA SER A 371 -25.67 0.38 -5.44
C SER A 371 -26.64 -0.51 -4.66
N GLN A 372 -27.46 -1.30 -5.36
CA GLN A 372 -28.45 -2.22 -4.77
C GLN A 372 -28.54 -3.54 -5.57
N ALA A 373 -27.70 -4.52 -5.30
CA ALA A 373 -27.71 -5.77 -6.08
C ALA A 373 -29.13 -6.43 -6.14
N PRO A 374 -29.60 -6.88 -7.33
CA PRO A 374 -28.85 -7.03 -8.58
C PRO A 374 -28.85 -5.80 -9.50
N HIS A 375 -29.42 -4.68 -9.06
CA HIS A 375 -29.69 -3.48 -9.87
C HIS A 375 -28.96 -2.25 -9.34
N PHE A 376 -28.19 -1.58 -10.19
CA PHE A 376 -27.89 -0.18 -9.88
C PHE A 376 -29.11 0.67 -10.21
N LEU A 377 -29.50 1.55 -9.29
CA LEU A 377 -30.63 2.45 -9.44
C LEU A 377 -30.15 3.87 -9.67
N PHE A 378 -30.91 4.66 -10.43
CA PHE A 378 -30.81 6.10 -10.46
C PHE A 378 -32.09 6.69 -9.89
N LEU A 379 -31.92 7.52 -8.85
CA LEU A 379 -33.00 8.18 -8.13
C LEU A 379 -32.85 9.70 -8.25
N ARG A 380 -33.93 10.43 -8.45
CA ARG A 380 -33.88 11.89 -8.61
C ARG A 380 -35.15 12.58 -8.10
N ASP A 381 -34.95 13.69 -7.40
CA ASP A 381 -35.98 14.68 -7.07
C ASP A 381 -36.14 15.64 -8.27
N THR A 382 -37.37 15.86 -8.73
CA THR A 382 -37.69 16.69 -9.89
C THR A 382 -38.47 17.94 -9.56
N ASP A 383 -38.95 18.11 -8.32
CA ASP A 383 -39.75 19.27 -7.90
C ASP A 383 -39.18 20.05 -6.71
N GLY A 384 -38.10 19.55 -6.10
CA GLY A 384 -37.32 20.23 -5.07
C GLY A 384 -37.84 20.00 -3.65
N ASP A 385 -38.68 18.98 -3.42
CA ASP A 385 -39.20 18.63 -2.10
C ASP A 385 -38.28 17.71 -1.27
N ASP A 386 -37.10 17.38 -1.80
CA ASP A 386 -36.12 16.44 -1.25
C ASP A 386 -36.65 14.98 -1.16
N VAL A 387 -37.55 14.58 -2.06
CA VAL A 387 -38.05 13.20 -2.24
C VAL A 387 -37.78 12.71 -3.67
N ALA A 388 -37.42 11.43 -3.83
CA ALA A 388 -37.18 10.84 -5.15
C ALA A 388 -38.49 10.64 -5.93
N ASP A 389 -38.70 11.43 -6.98
CA ASP A 389 -39.79 11.30 -7.95
C ASP A 389 -39.50 10.26 -9.05
N GLU A 390 -38.23 10.20 -9.47
CA GLU A 390 -37.76 9.30 -10.50
C GLU A 390 -37.00 8.15 -9.89
N ARG A 391 -37.33 6.93 -10.33
CA ARG A 391 -36.64 5.69 -10.01
C ARG A 391 -36.48 4.88 -11.27
N ARG A 392 -35.24 4.69 -11.73
CA ARG A 392 -34.92 3.84 -12.89
C ARG A 392 -33.81 2.86 -12.56
N ILE A 393 -33.89 1.66 -13.13
CA ILE A 393 -32.76 0.73 -13.16
C ILE A 393 -31.75 1.27 -14.19
N LEU A 394 -30.53 1.51 -13.75
CA LEU A 394 -29.42 1.97 -14.59
C LEU A 394 -28.87 0.81 -15.42
N PHE A 395 -28.48 -0.27 -14.75
CA PHE A 395 -28.15 -1.58 -15.34
C PHE A 395 -28.20 -2.67 -14.27
N SER A 396 -28.09 -3.92 -14.69
CA SER A 396 -28.17 -5.11 -13.84
C SER A 396 -27.00 -6.05 -14.08
N GLY A 397 -26.77 -7.00 -13.17
CA GLY A 397 -25.72 -8.01 -13.30
C GLY A 397 -24.94 -8.27 -12.01
N TRP A 398 -25.25 -7.52 -10.95
CA TRP A 398 -24.60 -7.69 -9.65
C TRP A 398 -25.12 -8.93 -8.92
N GLY A 399 -24.23 -9.78 -8.42
CA GLY A 399 -24.63 -10.96 -7.68
C GLY A 399 -25.21 -10.64 -6.31
N THR A 400 -26.13 -11.49 -5.86
CA THR A 400 -26.86 -11.34 -4.59
C THR A 400 -26.65 -12.54 -3.65
N PHE A 401 -25.76 -13.47 -4.00
CA PHE A 401 -25.63 -14.72 -3.24
C PHE A 401 -24.90 -14.53 -1.91
N ASP A 402 -24.09 -13.48 -1.77
CA ASP A 402 -23.54 -13.02 -0.50
C ASP A 402 -23.68 -11.50 -0.39
N THR A 403 -24.43 -11.02 0.60
CA THR A 403 -24.74 -9.59 0.72
C THR A 403 -23.59 -8.76 1.27
N HIS A 404 -22.59 -9.37 1.91
CA HIS A 404 -21.38 -8.65 2.27
C HIS A 404 -20.37 -8.62 1.14
N ALA A 405 -20.48 -9.44 0.10
CA ALA A 405 -19.51 -9.46 -0.99
C ALA A 405 -20.00 -8.72 -2.25
N GLY A 406 -21.06 -7.93 -2.11
CA GLY A 406 -21.69 -7.18 -3.20
C GLY A 406 -20.89 -5.96 -3.68
N PRO A 407 -21.43 -5.24 -4.68
CA PRO A 407 -20.89 -3.95 -5.10
C PRO A 407 -20.96 -2.93 -3.95
N SER A 408 -20.00 -2.02 -3.83
CA SER A 408 -19.95 -0.99 -2.80
C SER A 408 -19.06 0.20 -3.20
N ASN A 409 -18.96 1.19 -2.31
CA ASN A 409 -18.06 2.37 -2.40
C ASN A 409 -18.11 3.13 -3.73
N LEU A 410 -19.31 3.49 -4.19
CA LEU A 410 -19.47 4.36 -5.34
C LEU A 410 -18.85 5.75 -5.08
N GLN A 411 -18.00 6.22 -5.98
CA GLN A 411 -17.37 7.55 -5.92
C GLN A 411 -17.33 8.20 -7.31
N TYR A 412 -17.43 9.53 -7.36
CA TYR A 412 -17.22 10.29 -8.60
C TYR A 412 -15.72 10.52 -8.79
N GLY A 413 -15.17 10.02 -9.90
CA GLY A 413 -13.75 10.09 -10.23
C GLY A 413 -13.36 11.43 -10.88
N PHE A 414 -12.05 11.73 -10.87
CA PHE A 414 -11.51 12.88 -11.59
C PHE A 414 -11.75 12.77 -13.10
N ASP A 415 -11.80 11.55 -13.62
CA ASP A 415 -12.08 11.24 -15.03
C ASP A 415 -13.55 11.36 -15.43
N ASN A 416 -14.37 12.01 -14.60
CA ASN A 416 -15.81 12.20 -14.84
C ASN A 416 -16.60 10.88 -14.93
N GLN A 417 -16.02 9.77 -14.47
CA GLN A 417 -16.68 8.46 -14.38
C GLN A 417 -17.04 8.11 -12.94
N ILE A 418 -17.96 7.16 -12.79
CA ILE A 418 -18.31 6.60 -11.49
C ILE A 418 -17.44 5.38 -11.24
N TRP A 419 -16.74 5.38 -10.12
CA TRP A 419 -15.91 4.27 -9.67
C TRP A 419 -16.61 3.50 -8.56
N GLY A 420 -16.30 2.22 -8.44
CA GLY A 420 -16.76 1.38 -7.35
C GLY A 420 -15.93 0.11 -7.22
N VAL A 421 -16.24 -0.68 -6.19
CA VAL A 421 -15.60 -1.98 -5.96
C VAL A 421 -16.65 -3.06 -5.76
N VAL A 422 -16.28 -4.31 -5.94
CA VAL A 422 -17.13 -5.48 -5.70
C VAL A 422 -16.32 -6.59 -5.03
N GLY A 423 -16.94 -7.27 -4.06
CA GLY A 423 -16.41 -8.52 -3.51
C GLY A 423 -16.76 -9.72 -4.38
N TYR A 424 -16.50 -10.92 -3.88
CA TYR A 424 -16.69 -12.16 -4.63
C TYR A 424 -18.13 -12.47 -5.05
N SER A 425 -19.14 -11.68 -4.65
CA SER A 425 -20.50 -11.79 -5.24
C SER A 425 -20.54 -11.45 -6.72
N ALA A 426 -19.47 -10.85 -7.25
CA ALA A 426 -19.21 -10.73 -8.67
C ALA A 426 -20.18 -9.85 -9.46
N PHE A 427 -19.80 -9.61 -10.70
CA PHE A 427 -20.63 -9.07 -11.75
C PHE A 427 -20.69 -10.05 -12.91
N GLU A 428 -21.89 -10.34 -13.39
CA GLU A 428 -22.15 -11.05 -14.63
C GLU A 428 -23.35 -10.41 -15.32
N GLY A 429 -23.12 -9.72 -16.44
CA GLY A 429 -24.18 -9.01 -17.12
C GLY A 429 -23.70 -8.15 -18.28
N LYS A 430 -24.64 -7.42 -18.87
CA LYS A 430 -24.39 -6.55 -20.02
C LYS A 430 -24.55 -5.09 -19.62
N VAL A 431 -23.55 -4.26 -19.93
CA VAL A 431 -23.59 -2.80 -19.76
C VAL A 431 -23.35 -2.16 -21.13
N GLY A 432 -24.26 -1.26 -21.53
CA GLY A 432 -24.33 -0.79 -22.91
C GLY A 432 -24.46 -1.97 -23.87
N ASP A 433 -23.46 -2.12 -24.75
CA ASP A 433 -23.40 -3.20 -25.74
C ASP A 433 -22.39 -4.32 -25.42
N THR A 434 -21.73 -4.26 -24.26
CA THR A 434 -20.63 -5.17 -23.89
C THR A 434 -21.02 -6.09 -22.74
N ASP A 435 -20.71 -7.39 -22.88
CA ASP A 435 -20.83 -8.37 -21.81
C ASP A 435 -19.60 -8.30 -20.90
N HIS A 436 -19.82 -8.32 -19.58
CA HIS A 436 -18.76 -8.32 -18.58
C HIS A 436 -18.97 -9.46 -17.59
N SER A 437 -17.86 -10.05 -17.15
CA SER A 437 -17.81 -11.08 -16.10
C SER A 437 -16.53 -10.93 -15.29
N PHE A 438 -16.64 -10.58 -14.02
CA PHE A 438 -15.50 -10.48 -13.11
C PHE A 438 -15.91 -10.80 -11.68
N LYS A 439 -15.01 -11.44 -10.91
CA LYS A 439 -15.30 -11.98 -9.58
C LYS A 439 -15.26 -10.93 -8.48
N GLN A 440 -14.16 -10.19 -8.37
CA GLN A 440 -13.95 -9.15 -7.37
C GLN A 440 -12.93 -8.13 -7.88
N GLY A 441 -12.99 -6.90 -7.41
CA GLY A 441 -12.03 -5.86 -7.77
C GLY A 441 -12.64 -4.48 -7.91
N ALA A 442 -11.87 -3.58 -8.52
CA ALA A 442 -12.30 -2.22 -8.84
C ALA A 442 -12.87 -2.15 -10.26
N TYR A 443 -13.87 -1.30 -10.46
CA TYR A 443 -14.45 -0.99 -11.77
C TYR A 443 -14.79 0.50 -11.87
N ARG A 444 -14.98 0.98 -13.08
CA ARG A 444 -15.58 2.29 -13.36
C ARG A 444 -16.60 2.22 -14.47
N PHE A 445 -17.54 3.14 -14.50
CA PHE A 445 -18.59 3.20 -15.51
C PHE A 445 -19.06 4.64 -15.76
N GLN A 446 -19.64 4.89 -16.93
CA GLN A 446 -20.22 6.19 -17.25
C GLN A 446 -21.47 6.44 -16.42
N ALA A 447 -21.68 7.67 -15.96
CA ALA A 447 -22.78 7.99 -15.05
C ALA A 447 -24.19 7.73 -15.63
N ASP A 448 -24.31 7.64 -16.96
CA ASP A 448 -25.55 7.27 -17.65
C ASP A 448 -25.76 5.75 -17.81
N GLY A 449 -24.77 4.93 -17.45
CA GLY A 449 -24.76 3.48 -17.56
C GLY A 449 -24.40 2.96 -18.95
N SER A 450 -23.81 3.80 -19.82
CA SER A 450 -23.51 3.44 -21.21
C SER A 450 -22.30 2.52 -21.40
N SER A 451 -21.33 2.52 -20.48
CA SER A 451 -20.15 1.64 -20.53
C SER A 451 -19.63 1.33 -19.13
N LEU A 452 -18.99 0.17 -18.99
CA LEU A 452 -18.27 -0.27 -17.78
C LEU A 452 -16.88 -0.77 -18.17
N GLU A 453 -15.90 -0.52 -17.32
CA GLU A 453 -14.53 -1.02 -17.43
C GLU A 453 -14.14 -1.68 -16.10
N PHE A 454 -13.64 -2.92 -16.18
CA PHE A 454 -13.00 -3.57 -15.05
C PHE A 454 -11.56 -3.09 -14.93
N MET A 455 -11.19 -2.57 -13.76
CA MET A 455 -9.92 -1.87 -13.57
C MET A 455 -8.81 -2.78 -13.03
N GLY A 456 -9.17 -3.81 -12.25
CA GLY A 456 -8.19 -4.72 -11.69
C GLY A 456 -8.76 -5.64 -10.61
N ALA A 457 -8.32 -6.89 -10.61
CA ALA A 457 -8.70 -7.89 -9.62
C ALA A 457 -7.97 -7.70 -8.30
N THR A 458 -8.68 -7.95 -7.20
CA THR A 458 -8.21 -7.86 -5.82
C THR A 458 -8.10 -9.25 -5.17
N SER A 459 -7.51 -9.32 -3.97
CA SER A 459 -7.27 -10.58 -3.26
C SER A 459 -8.55 -11.25 -2.76
N ASN A 460 -9.56 -10.50 -2.33
CA ASN A 460 -10.76 -11.04 -1.69
C ASN A 460 -11.97 -10.07 -1.80
N ASN A 461 -12.85 -10.07 -0.79
CA ASN A 461 -13.98 -9.19 -0.64
C ASN A 461 -13.54 -7.72 -0.51
N THR A 462 -13.76 -6.93 -1.55
CA THR A 462 -13.29 -5.55 -1.67
C THR A 462 -14.34 -4.56 -1.15
N TRP A 463 -13.94 -3.74 -0.18
CA TRP A 463 -14.80 -2.71 0.43
C TRP A 463 -14.14 -1.35 0.58
N GLY A 464 -12.86 -1.19 0.24
CA GLY A 464 -12.22 0.12 0.22
C GLY A 464 -12.01 0.63 -1.18
N LEU A 465 -12.26 1.91 -1.35
CA LEU A 465 -11.82 2.68 -2.50
C LEU A 465 -11.43 4.08 -2.01
N GLY A 466 -10.32 4.60 -2.52
CA GLY A 466 -9.86 5.95 -2.22
C GLY A 466 -9.03 6.52 -3.37
N PHE A 467 -9.03 7.85 -3.45
CA PHE A 467 -8.20 8.59 -4.40
C PHE A 467 -7.22 9.49 -3.65
N THR A 468 -5.98 9.54 -4.14
CA THR A 468 -5.12 10.67 -3.82
C THR A 468 -5.63 11.92 -4.54
N GLU A 469 -5.24 13.10 -4.06
CA GLU A 469 -5.53 14.37 -4.73
C GLU A 469 -4.82 14.50 -6.10
N GLY A 470 -3.88 13.59 -6.40
CA GLY A 470 -3.25 13.43 -7.70
C GLY A 470 -3.90 12.36 -8.59
N PHE A 471 -5.02 11.77 -8.17
CA PHE A 471 -5.77 10.72 -8.86
C PHE A 471 -5.05 9.37 -8.99
N ASP A 472 -4.35 8.94 -7.93
CA ASP A 472 -3.96 7.54 -7.74
C ASP A 472 -5.05 6.76 -7.02
N VAL A 473 -5.18 5.46 -7.29
CA VAL A 473 -6.28 4.62 -6.78
C VAL A 473 -5.78 3.66 -5.72
N LEU A 474 -6.33 3.76 -4.52
CA LEU A 474 -6.03 2.93 -3.38
C LEU A 474 -7.26 2.13 -2.94
N ILE A 475 -7.03 0.92 -2.42
CA ILE A 475 -8.06 -0.10 -2.20
C ILE A 475 -7.79 -0.78 -0.86
N SER A 476 -8.83 -1.27 -0.19
CA SER A 476 -8.71 -2.26 0.88
C SER A 476 -9.67 -3.43 0.65
N THR A 477 -9.28 -4.60 1.16
CA THR A 477 -10.11 -5.80 1.16
C THR A 477 -10.14 -6.42 2.55
N ALA A 478 -11.16 -7.23 2.79
CA ALA A 478 -11.19 -8.14 3.92
C ALA A 478 -9.99 -9.11 3.89
N ASN A 479 -9.76 -9.75 5.04
CA ASN A 479 -8.79 -10.82 5.26
C ASN A 479 -7.34 -10.40 5.01
N ASN A 480 -6.87 -9.45 5.81
CA ASN A 480 -5.47 -9.03 5.90
C ASN A 480 -4.92 -8.41 4.60
N THR A 481 -5.66 -7.44 4.05
CA THR A 481 -5.20 -6.52 2.99
C THR A 481 -5.85 -5.15 3.24
N HIS A 482 -5.44 -4.48 4.32
CA HIS A 482 -6.04 -3.20 4.69
C HIS A 482 -5.61 -2.03 3.81
N SER A 483 -4.63 -2.24 2.94
CA SER A 483 -4.17 -1.27 1.96
C SER A 483 -3.59 -1.96 0.71
N ALA A 484 -3.99 -1.49 -0.45
CA ALA A 484 -3.52 -1.94 -1.75
C ALA A 484 -3.51 -0.79 -2.76
N PHE A 485 -2.63 -0.87 -3.75
CA PHE A 485 -2.49 0.12 -4.82
C PHE A 485 -2.84 -0.50 -6.17
N LEU A 486 -3.71 0.17 -6.94
CA LEU A 486 -3.98 -0.15 -8.34
C LEU A 486 -3.04 0.69 -9.22
N GLY A 487 -1.91 0.09 -9.61
CA GLY A 487 -0.86 0.81 -10.34
C GLY A 487 -1.06 0.84 -11.85
N ILE A 488 -1.47 -0.28 -12.47
CA ILE A 488 -1.68 -0.38 -13.91
C ILE A 488 -3.04 -1.03 -14.19
N PRO A 489 -3.97 -0.36 -14.89
CA PRO A 489 -5.27 -0.93 -15.25
C PRO A 489 -5.18 -2.29 -15.97
N ASP A 490 -6.10 -3.20 -15.67
CA ASP A 490 -6.11 -4.60 -16.14
C ASP A 490 -6.02 -4.72 -17.68
N ARG A 491 -6.66 -3.80 -18.40
CA ARG A 491 -6.62 -3.71 -19.87
C ARG A 491 -5.21 -3.72 -20.45
N PHE A 492 -4.20 -3.22 -19.72
CA PHE A 492 -2.82 -3.19 -20.20
C PHE A 492 -2.19 -4.59 -20.21
N PHE A 493 -2.57 -5.46 -19.26
CA PHE A 493 -2.06 -6.82 -19.14
C PHE A 493 -2.76 -7.83 -20.06
N GLU A 494 -3.94 -7.50 -20.61
CA GLU A 494 -4.66 -8.40 -21.52
C GLU A 494 -3.80 -8.84 -22.73
N GLY A 495 -3.53 -10.14 -22.84
CA GLY A 495 -2.74 -10.71 -23.93
C GLY A 495 -1.22 -10.51 -23.79
N VAL A 496 -0.75 -10.08 -22.61
CA VAL A 496 0.68 -10.03 -22.28
C VAL A 496 1.10 -11.39 -21.72
N GLU A 497 2.00 -12.08 -22.43
CA GLU A 497 2.58 -13.35 -21.98
C GLU A 497 3.73 -13.10 -21.02
N GLY A 498 4.12 -14.13 -20.25
CA GLY A 498 5.32 -14.08 -19.41
C GLY A 498 5.23 -13.32 -18.09
N LEU A 499 4.20 -12.47 -17.92
CA LEU A 499 3.90 -11.82 -16.65
C LEU A 499 2.64 -12.42 -16.01
N LYS A 500 2.81 -13.14 -14.89
CA LYS A 500 1.69 -13.52 -14.01
C LYS A 500 1.46 -12.43 -12.96
N ILE A 501 1.00 -11.25 -13.39
CA ILE A 501 0.92 -10.05 -12.54
C ILE A 501 -0.50 -9.54 -12.40
N LYS A 502 -0.78 -8.92 -11.25
CA LYS A 502 -2.05 -8.26 -10.94
C LYS A 502 -1.92 -6.74 -11.08
N SER A 503 -2.99 -6.11 -11.54
CA SER A 503 -3.16 -4.65 -11.53
C SER A 503 -3.12 -4.02 -10.15
N VAL A 504 -3.50 -4.80 -9.13
CA VAL A 504 -3.56 -4.37 -7.74
C VAL A 504 -2.50 -5.12 -6.93
N LYS A 505 -1.72 -4.40 -6.14
CA LYS A 505 -0.74 -4.96 -5.20
C LYS A 505 -1.08 -4.56 -3.76
N LYS A 506 -0.98 -5.50 -2.83
CA LYS A 506 -1.05 -5.26 -1.37
C LYS A 506 0.14 -4.41 -0.93
N ILE A 507 -0.10 -3.40 -0.11
CA ILE A 507 0.93 -2.47 0.37
C ILE A 507 0.98 -2.33 1.90
N ASP A 508 0.26 -3.18 2.64
CA ASP A 508 0.25 -3.22 4.11
C ASP A 508 1.69 -3.24 4.68
N GLY A 509 1.99 -2.34 5.61
CA GLY A 509 3.27 -2.30 6.32
C GLY A 509 3.31 -3.15 7.58
N HIS A 510 2.18 -3.72 7.99
CA HIS A 510 2.06 -4.50 9.22
C HIS A 510 0.88 -5.47 9.18
N TYR A 511 0.84 -6.43 10.11
CA TYR A 511 -0.27 -7.36 10.28
C TYR A 511 -1.29 -6.88 11.33
N ALA A 512 -0.79 -6.32 12.43
CA ALA A 512 -1.53 -6.20 13.67
C ALA A 512 -2.40 -4.94 13.73
N PHE A 513 -3.68 -5.11 14.01
CA PHE A 513 -4.53 -4.00 14.46
C PHE A 513 -4.39 -3.74 15.96
N HIS A 514 -4.88 -2.58 16.44
CA HIS A 514 -4.64 -2.10 17.81
C HIS A 514 -5.93 -1.95 18.63
N PRO A 515 -6.56 -3.01 19.13
CA PRO A 515 -7.84 -2.90 19.83
C PRO A 515 -7.70 -2.30 21.24
N ASN A 516 -8.77 -1.66 21.71
CA ASN A 516 -8.88 -1.10 23.07
C ASN A 516 -9.52 -2.07 24.08
N THR A 517 -9.78 -3.30 23.66
CA THR A 517 -10.37 -4.36 24.48
C THR A 517 -9.89 -5.72 23.99
N ALA A 518 -9.72 -6.67 24.89
CA ALA A 518 -9.46 -8.07 24.53
C ALA A 518 -10.73 -8.77 23.99
N ASN A 519 -11.91 -8.16 24.17
CA ASN A 519 -13.19 -8.74 23.75
C ASN A 519 -13.55 -8.34 22.31
N VAL A 520 -12.57 -8.43 21.39
CA VAL A 520 -12.84 -8.41 19.95
C VAL A 520 -13.42 -9.75 19.50
N ARG A 521 -14.10 -9.77 18.35
CA ARG A 521 -14.70 -10.99 17.79
C ARG A 521 -14.34 -11.09 16.32
N GLN A 522 -13.32 -11.86 16.01
CA GLN A 522 -12.85 -12.07 14.65
C GLN A 522 -13.25 -13.47 14.17
N VAL A 523 -13.22 -13.69 12.85
CA VAL A 523 -13.68 -14.95 12.25
C VAL A 523 -12.54 -15.80 11.70
N ASP A 524 -11.47 -15.16 11.20
CA ASP A 524 -10.36 -15.81 10.50
C ASP A 524 -9.00 -15.14 10.74
N VAL A 525 -8.92 -13.80 10.69
CA VAL A 525 -7.67 -13.04 10.86
C VAL A 525 -7.49 -12.56 12.31
N PHE A 526 -7.26 -13.49 13.25
CA PHE A 526 -7.05 -13.15 14.65
C PHE A 526 -5.82 -12.26 14.84
N GLY A 527 -6.00 -11.09 15.46
CA GLY A 527 -4.91 -10.14 15.66
C GLY A 527 -4.68 -9.18 14.49
N GLY A 528 -5.31 -9.37 13.33
CA GLY A 528 -5.15 -8.51 12.15
C GLY A 528 -6.45 -7.96 11.60
N PHE A 529 -6.44 -7.44 10.37
CA PHE A 529 -7.64 -6.86 9.76
C PHE A 529 -8.54 -7.92 9.13
N THR A 530 -9.69 -8.19 9.76
CA THR A 530 -10.71 -9.12 9.24
C THR A 530 -11.52 -8.47 8.12
N ALA A 531 -11.95 -7.21 8.29
CA ALA A 531 -12.87 -6.53 7.39
C ALA A 531 -12.18 -5.46 6.55
N ALA A 532 -11.35 -4.61 7.17
CA ALA A 532 -10.73 -3.43 6.55
C ALA A 532 -11.67 -2.68 5.58
N ALA A 533 -12.80 -2.17 6.09
CA ALA A 533 -13.77 -1.44 5.29
C ALA A 533 -13.34 0.02 5.04
N GLY A 534 -13.43 0.48 3.80
CA GLY A 534 -13.07 1.86 3.41
C GLY A 534 -11.57 2.06 3.18
N HIS A 535 -11.25 3.09 2.39
CA HIS A 535 -9.88 3.56 2.13
C HIS A 535 -9.88 5.06 1.76
N HIS A 536 -10.79 5.87 2.33
CA HIS A 536 -10.82 7.30 1.99
C HIS A 536 -9.59 8.00 2.54
N LEU A 537 -8.91 8.80 1.71
CA LEU A 537 -7.79 9.62 2.16
C LEU A 537 -8.30 10.91 2.81
N TYR A 538 -7.52 11.42 3.76
CA TYR A 538 -7.76 12.74 4.30
C TYR A 538 -7.31 13.83 3.30
N THR A 539 -8.27 14.44 2.59
CA THR A 539 -8.04 15.36 1.46
C THR A 539 -8.59 16.78 1.70
N ALA A 540 -8.54 17.25 2.94
CA ALA A 540 -8.89 18.63 3.35
C ALA A 540 -7.72 19.27 4.11
N ARG A 541 -7.76 20.58 4.42
CA ARG A 541 -6.66 21.30 5.11
C ARG A 541 -6.94 21.63 6.58
N ASN A 542 -8.05 21.13 7.13
CA ASN A 542 -8.49 21.43 8.50
C ASN A 542 -7.75 20.68 9.62
N PHE A 543 -7.34 19.45 9.37
CA PHE A 543 -6.45 18.67 10.24
C PHE A 543 -5.01 19.13 10.06
N PRO A 544 -4.11 18.77 10.98
CA PRO A 544 -2.68 19.00 10.83
C PRO A 544 -2.11 18.47 9.49
N LYS A 545 -1.05 19.13 9.01
CA LYS A 545 -0.47 18.90 7.68
C LYS A 545 -0.04 17.46 7.43
N GLU A 546 0.38 16.74 8.46
CA GLU A 546 0.78 15.33 8.39
C GLU A 546 -0.35 14.38 7.94
N TYR A 547 -1.60 14.86 7.92
CA TYR A 547 -2.76 14.13 7.40
C TYR A 547 -2.99 14.33 5.90
N TRP A 548 -2.58 15.47 5.35
CA TRP A 548 -3.02 15.94 4.02
C TRP A 548 -2.54 14.99 2.92
N ASN A 549 -3.50 14.43 2.18
CA ASN A 549 -3.27 13.49 1.08
C ASN A 549 -2.33 12.33 1.43
N ARG A 550 -2.33 11.91 2.70
CA ARG A 550 -1.36 10.94 3.24
C ARG A 550 -1.99 9.89 4.14
N ILE A 551 -3.04 10.22 4.89
CA ILE A 551 -3.67 9.29 5.82
C ILE A 551 -4.93 8.70 5.18
N ALA A 552 -4.92 7.39 4.95
CA ALA A 552 -6.10 6.63 4.57
C ALA A 552 -6.86 6.16 5.82
N LEU A 553 -8.19 6.22 5.74
CA LEU A 553 -9.14 5.89 6.79
C LEU A 553 -9.70 4.49 6.55
N VAL A 554 -9.31 3.53 7.39
CA VAL A 554 -9.68 2.11 7.24
C VAL A 554 -10.43 1.63 8.49
N CYS A 555 -11.70 1.30 8.35
CA CYS A 555 -12.54 0.82 9.44
C CYS A 555 -12.33 -0.67 9.69
N GLU A 556 -12.19 -1.06 10.95
CA GLU A 556 -12.15 -2.46 11.38
C GLU A 556 -13.25 -2.71 12.43
N PRO A 557 -14.50 -2.96 11.99
CA PRO A 557 -15.65 -3.11 12.89
C PRO A 557 -15.53 -4.32 13.84
N THR A 558 -14.77 -5.35 13.49
CA THR A 558 -14.53 -6.50 14.40
C THR A 558 -13.56 -6.13 15.52
N GLY A 559 -12.64 -5.19 15.23
CA GLY A 559 -11.66 -4.59 16.14
C GLY A 559 -12.12 -3.34 16.89
N LYS A 560 -13.32 -2.83 16.58
CA LYS A 560 -13.91 -1.66 17.25
C LYS A 560 -13.14 -0.36 17.00
N LEU A 561 -12.53 -0.24 15.82
CA LEU A 561 -11.58 0.84 15.51
C LEU A 561 -11.64 1.38 14.09
N LEU A 562 -11.12 2.60 13.93
CA LEU A 562 -10.77 3.26 12.68
C LEU A 562 -9.25 3.44 12.66
N HIS A 563 -8.58 2.71 11.77
CA HIS A 563 -7.14 2.74 11.55
C HIS A 563 -6.73 3.94 10.68
N ARG A 564 -5.55 4.49 10.96
CA ARG A 564 -4.84 5.49 10.14
C ARG A 564 -3.74 4.77 9.36
N ALA A 565 -4.01 4.42 8.13
CA ALA A 565 -2.98 3.93 7.22
C ALA A 565 -2.16 5.10 6.70
N ILE A 566 -0.87 5.18 7.05
CA ILE A 566 0.04 6.21 6.53
C ILE A 566 0.52 5.78 5.15
N ILE A 567 0.10 6.45 4.09
CA ILE A 567 0.46 6.12 2.72
C ILE A 567 1.66 6.97 2.28
N GLU A 568 2.76 6.32 1.91
CA GLU A 568 3.97 6.97 1.42
C GLU A 568 4.31 6.52 0.00
N PRO A 569 4.80 7.42 -0.87
CA PRO A 569 5.30 7.02 -2.18
C PRO A 569 6.48 6.05 -2.06
N ASP A 570 6.48 5.01 -2.88
CA ASP A 570 7.57 4.06 -3.02
C ASP A 570 7.79 3.78 -4.51
N GLY A 571 8.78 4.45 -5.10
CA GLY A 571 8.94 4.50 -6.55
C GLY A 571 7.67 5.07 -7.24
N ALA A 572 7.20 4.38 -8.27
CA ALA A 572 5.94 4.65 -8.95
C ALA A 572 4.72 4.05 -8.22
N GLY A 573 4.94 3.36 -7.10
CA GLY A 573 3.92 2.80 -6.23
C GLY A 573 3.79 3.51 -4.89
N PHE A 574 3.30 2.77 -3.90
CA PHE A 574 3.10 3.22 -2.54
C PHE A 574 3.40 2.10 -1.53
N ILE A 575 3.71 2.49 -0.30
CA ILE A 575 3.77 1.61 0.87
C ILE A 575 2.89 2.18 1.99
N GLU A 576 2.30 1.32 2.80
CA GLU A 576 1.62 1.72 4.04
C GLU A 576 2.58 1.62 5.23
N LYS A 577 2.45 2.56 6.17
CA LYS A 577 3.04 2.48 7.51
C LYS A 577 1.92 2.57 8.54
N ASP A 578 2.12 1.87 9.63
CA ASP A 578 1.18 1.85 10.75
C ASP A 578 1.08 3.24 11.40
N GLY A 579 -0.09 3.88 11.28
CA GLY A 579 -0.41 5.11 11.97
C GLY A 579 -1.22 4.91 13.25
N GLY A 580 -1.49 3.68 13.69
CA GLY A 580 -2.40 3.40 14.79
C GLY A 580 -3.82 3.93 14.55
N ASN A 581 -4.62 4.06 15.61
CA ASN A 581 -6.04 4.39 15.46
C ASN A 581 -6.33 5.90 15.49
N LEU A 582 -7.27 6.34 14.64
CA LEU A 582 -7.95 7.64 14.79
C LEU A 582 -9.12 7.53 15.78
N LEU A 583 -9.71 6.34 15.89
CA LEU A 583 -10.80 6.02 16.81
C LEU A 583 -10.66 4.56 17.26
N ALA A 584 -10.77 4.26 18.55
CA ALA A 584 -10.87 2.88 19.03
C ALA A 584 -11.69 2.78 20.32
N SER A 585 -12.57 1.79 20.44
CA SER A 585 -13.48 1.65 21.57
C SER A 585 -13.23 0.42 22.42
N SER A 586 -13.50 0.56 23.72
CA SER A 586 -13.62 -0.58 24.65
C SER A 586 -15.07 -1.08 24.79
N ASP A 587 -16.04 -0.39 24.18
CA ASP A 587 -17.42 -0.88 24.05
C ASP A 587 -17.52 -1.86 22.86
N GLU A 588 -17.89 -3.11 23.14
CA GLU A 588 -17.93 -4.20 22.17
C GLU A 588 -19.00 -4.03 21.09
N TRP A 589 -19.93 -3.09 21.27
CA TRP A 589 -20.98 -2.79 20.29
C TRP A 589 -20.51 -1.83 19.21
N VAL A 590 -19.52 -0.97 19.47
CA VAL A 590 -18.99 -0.05 18.46
C VAL A 590 -18.51 -0.84 17.25
N GLY A 591 -18.78 -0.35 16.05
CA GLY A 591 -18.51 -1.04 14.79
C GLY A 591 -18.48 -0.05 13.65
N PRO A 592 -17.41 0.75 13.52
CA PRO A 592 -17.26 1.67 12.40
C PRO A 592 -17.21 0.88 11.09
N VAL A 593 -17.97 1.32 10.09
CA VAL A 593 -18.06 0.65 8.77
C VAL A 593 -17.76 1.56 7.59
N HIS A 594 -17.77 2.87 7.81
CA HIS A 594 -17.46 3.87 6.79
C HIS A 594 -16.89 5.10 7.50
N ALA A 595 -15.74 5.60 7.01
CA ALA A 595 -15.22 6.90 7.38
C ALA A 595 -14.78 7.69 6.14
N GLN A 596 -15.07 8.99 6.10
CA GLN A 596 -14.64 9.89 5.02
C GLN A 596 -14.51 11.33 5.52
N VAL A 597 -13.86 12.19 4.74
CA VAL A 597 -13.80 13.63 5.00
C VAL A 597 -15.11 14.30 4.61
N GLY A 598 -15.68 15.09 5.51
CA GLY A 598 -16.91 15.85 5.26
C GLY A 598 -16.67 17.23 4.63
N PRO A 599 -17.75 17.97 4.31
CA PRO A 599 -17.70 19.31 3.72
C PRO A 599 -16.99 20.34 4.61
N ASP A 600 -16.98 20.12 5.92
CA ASP A 600 -16.32 20.92 6.95
C ASP A 600 -14.83 20.56 7.16
N GLY A 601 -14.32 19.56 6.44
CA GLY A 601 -12.96 19.06 6.59
C GLY A 601 -12.74 18.20 7.84
N ALA A 602 -13.81 17.85 8.57
CA ALA A 602 -13.73 16.87 9.65
C ALA A 602 -13.78 15.44 9.09
N VAL A 603 -13.36 14.46 9.91
CA VAL A 603 -13.54 13.04 9.56
C VAL A 603 -14.86 12.56 10.16
N TRP A 604 -15.76 12.10 9.31
CA TRP A 604 -17.06 11.56 9.68
C TRP A 604 -16.99 10.05 9.74
N VAL A 605 -17.67 9.44 10.72
CA VAL A 605 -17.63 7.99 10.97
C VAL A 605 -19.06 7.48 11.16
N LEU A 606 -19.45 6.50 10.34
CA LEU A 606 -20.66 5.71 10.55
C LEU A 606 -20.32 4.52 11.44
N ASP A 607 -20.85 4.54 12.66
CA ASP A 607 -20.82 3.42 13.60
C ASP A 607 -22.12 2.64 13.47
N TRP A 608 -22.02 1.40 13.00
CA TRP A 608 -23.18 0.51 12.88
C TRP A 608 -23.79 0.20 14.25
N TYR A 609 -22.98 0.25 15.32
CA TYR A 609 -23.35 -0.07 16.70
C TYR A 609 -24.08 -1.41 16.86
N ASN A 610 -23.36 -2.51 16.64
CA ASN A 610 -23.92 -3.86 16.69
C ASN A 610 -23.00 -4.85 17.40
N PHE A 611 -23.59 -5.71 18.24
CA PHE A 611 -22.82 -6.76 18.90
C PHE A 611 -22.34 -7.85 17.91
N ILE A 612 -23.19 -8.19 16.93
CA ILE A 612 -22.91 -9.17 15.87
C ILE A 612 -22.76 -8.46 14.53
N ILE A 613 -21.51 -8.36 14.07
CA ILE A 613 -21.16 -7.80 12.76
C ILE A 613 -20.64 -8.89 11.82
N GLN A 614 -20.15 -10.01 12.36
CA GLN A 614 -19.64 -11.15 11.62
C GLN A 614 -20.69 -11.69 10.65
N HIS A 615 -20.25 -12.23 9.52
CA HIS A 615 -21.12 -12.66 8.44
C HIS A 615 -20.92 -14.15 8.10
N ASN A 616 -19.74 -14.51 7.60
CA ASN A 616 -19.26 -15.87 7.44
C ASN A 616 -17.76 -15.94 7.82
N PRO A 617 -17.14 -17.12 7.95
CA PRO A 617 -17.74 -18.46 7.91
C PRO A 617 -18.80 -18.69 8.99
N THR A 618 -19.68 -19.67 8.76
CA THR A 618 -20.75 -20.05 9.70
C THR A 618 -20.14 -20.58 11.01
N PRO A 619 -20.43 -19.96 12.16
CA PRO A 619 -19.90 -20.45 13.43
C PRO A 619 -20.55 -21.77 13.87
N PRO A 620 -19.86 -22.61 14.67
CA PRO A 620 -20.42 -23.85 15.17
C PRO A 620 -21.80 -23.66 15.84
N GLY A 621 -22.78 -24.43 15.37
CA GLY A 621 -24.15 -24.40 15.88
C GLY A 621 -25.03 -23.26 15.35
N PHE A 622 -24.60 -22.55 14.31
CA PHE A 622 -25.41 -21.59 13.55
C PHE A 622 -25.60 -22.08 12.10
N GLU A 623 -26.54 -21.47 11.37
CA GLU A 623 -26.83 -21.77 9.96
C GLU A 623 -26.89 -20.47 9.17
N ASN A 624 -26.58 -20.52 7.86
CA ASN A 624 -26.66 -19.35 6.98
C ASN A 624 -28.09 -19.10 6.50
N GLY A 625 -28.44 -17.82 6.41
CA GLY A 625 -29.67 -17.35 5.78
C GLY A 625 -29.48 -17.05 4.29
N PRO A 626 -30.52 -16.49 3.63
CA PRO A 626 -30.51 -16.23 2.19
C PRO A 626 -29.39 -15.32 1.69
N GLY A 627 -28.84 -14.44 2.54
CA GLY A 627 -27.73 -13.57 2.17
C GLY A 627 -26.36 -14.10 2.54
N ASN A 628 -26.27 -15.40 2.81
CA ASN A 628 -25.05 -16.12 3.20
C ASN A 628 -24.42 -15.66 4.52
N ALA A 629 -25.18 -14.91 5.34
CA ALA A 629 -24.81 -14.61 6.71
C ALA A 629 -25.42 -15.61 7.67
N HIS A 630 -24.66 -15.97 8.72
CA HIS A 630 -25.23 -16.79 9.78
C HIS A 630 -26.42 -16.07 10.45
N VAL A 631 -27.53 -16.79 10.60
CA VAL A 631 -28.74 -16.28 11.26
C VAL A 631 -28.47 -16.17 12.75
N ASN A 632 -28.49 -14.95 13.29
CA ASN A 632 -28.18 -14.69 14.68
C ASN A 632 -29.22 -13.77 15.32
N PRO A 633 -29.92 -14.20 16.39
CA PRO A 633 -30.92 -13.37 17.08
C PRO A 633 -30.31 -12.19 17.85
N LEU A 634 -28.98 -12.16 18.04
CA LEU A 634 -28.26 -11.07 18.69
C LEU A 634 -27.84 -9.96 17.71
N ARG A 635 -28.15 -10.08 16.40
CA ARG A 635 -27.89 -9.02 15.43
C ARG A 635 -28.93 -7.91 15.61
N ASP A 636 -28.45 -6.72 15.98
CA ASP A 636 -29.30 -5.58 16.26
C ASP A 636 -29.85 -4.92 14.99
N LYS A 637 -31.04 -4.31 15.10
CA LYS A 637 -31.72 -3.58 14.02
C LYS A 637 -32.31 -2.25 14.50
N GLN A 638 -31.82 -1.72 15.63
CA GLN A 638 -32.44 -0.60 16.34
C GLN A 638 -31.46 0.52 16.69
N HIS A 639 -30.15 0.28 16.63
CA HIS A 639 -29.12 1.24 16.99
C HIS A 639 -28.26 1.62 15.78
N GLY A 640 -27.57 2.76 15.87
CA GLY A 640 -26.68 3.24 14.81
C GLY A 640 -26.31 4.70 15.03
N ARG A 641 -25.06 5.05 14.79
CA ARG A 641 -24.51 6.35 15.22
C ARG A 641 -23.63 6.98 14.18
N ILE A 642 -23.60 8.30 14.21
CA ILE A 642 -22.79 9.13 13.34
C ILE A 642 -21.94 10.03 14.22
N TYR A 643 -20.63 9.87 14.10
CA TYR A 643 -19.66 10.68 14.82
C TYR A 643 -18.89 11.58 13.87
N ARG A 644 -18.43 12.72 14.39
CA ARG A 644 -17.48 13.62 13.75
C ARG A 644 -16.22 13.73 14.60
N ILE A 645 -15.06 13.56 13.98
CA ILE A 645 -13.74 13.79 14.57
C ILE A 645 -13.24 15.13 14.06
N VAL A 646 -13.06 16.08 14.98
CA VAL A 646 -12.69 17.46 14.69
C VAL A 646 -11.31 17.76 15.26
N SER A 647 -10.47 18.46 14.50
CA SER A 647 -9.21 18.97 15.04
C SER A 647 -9.48 20.15 15.98
N ASN A 648 -8.85 20.15 17.16
CA ASN A 648 -8.98 21.21 18.16
C ASN A 648 -8.38 22.55 17.70
N THR A 649 -7.61 22.53 16.61
CA THR A 649 -7.03 23.72 15.96
C THR A 649 -7.73 24.07 14.65
N ALA A 650 -8.77 23.34 14.25
CA ALA A 650 -9.49 23.61 13.01
C ALA A 650 -10.14 24.99 13.05
N SER A 651 -10.05 25.71 11.93
CA SER A 651 -10.81 26.94 11.73
C SER A 651 -12.21 26.62 11.23
N LYS A 652 -13.20 27.44 11.60
CA LYS A 652 -14.55 27.31 11.04
C LYS A 652 -14.50 27.52 9.52
N VAL A 653 -15.09 26.60 8.76
CA VAL A 653 -15.13 26.62 7.29
C VAL A 653 -16.46 27.22 6.84
N SER A 654 -16.41 28.07 5.81
CA SER A 654 -17.62 28.49 5.09
C SER A 654 -17.78 27.60 3.85
N TYR A 655 -18.97 27.07 3.64
CA TYR A 655 -19.25 26.26 2.45
C TYR A 655 -19.36 27.15 1.21
N PRO A 656 -18.83 26.73 0.05
CA PRO A 656 -19.06 27.41 -1.21
C PRO A 656 -20.54 27.28 -1.63
N ASP A 657 -21.12 28.35 -2.19
CA ASP A 657 -22.49 28.32 -2.73
C ASP A 657 -22.50 27.68 -4.12
N LEU A 658 -22.67 26.36 -4.17
CA LEU A 658 -22.83 25.60 -5.40
C LEU A 658 -24.30 25.36 -5.79
N ALA A 659 -25.26 25.72 -4.93
CA ALA A 659 -26.68 25.38 -5.11
C ALA A 659 -27.37 26.12 -6.27
N ASN A 660 -26.79 27.23 -6.72
CA ASN A 660 -27.34 28.06 -7.79
C ASN A 660 -26.65 27.85 -9.15
N ASP A 661 -25.77 26.84 -9.26
CA ASP A 661 -24.97 26.54 -10.46
C ASP A 661 -24.30 27.79 -11.09
N LYS A 662 -23.93 28.75 -10.25
CA LYS A 662 -23.25 29.96 -10.73
C LYS A 662 -21.86 29.57 -11.18
N LEU A 663 -21.64 29.67 -12.49
CA LEU A 663 -20.36 29.38 -13.15
C LEU A 663 -19.14 29.90 -12.38
N GLU A 664 -19.19 31.16 -11.94
CA GLU A 664 -18.12 31.82 -11.18
C GLU A 664 -17.80 31.10 -9.85
N ASN A 665 -18.82 30.61 -9.14
CA ASN A 665 -18.64 29.89 -7.88
C ASN A 665 -18.02 28.51 -8.10
N CYS A 666 -18.49 27.77 -9.11
CA CYS A 666 -17.92 26.47 -9.45
C CYS A 666 -16.44 26.62 -9.85
N LEU A 667 -16.11 27.59 -10.68
CA LEU A 667 -14.73 27.83 -11.12
C LEU A 667 -13.80 28.17 -9.96
N ALA A 668 -14.20 29.08 -9.07
CA ALA A 668 -13.42 29.42 -7.87
C ALA A 668 -13.28 28.22 -6.91
N THR A 669 -14.26 27.30 -6.92
CA THR A 669 -14.25 26.12 -6.04
C THR A 669 -13.32 25.02 -6.53
N LEU A 670 -12.84 25.04 -7.79
CA LEU A 670 -11.83 24.09 -8.27
C LEU A 670 -10.49 24.20 -7.52
N GLU A 671 -10.23 25.33 -6.86
CA GLU A 671 -9.03 25.58 -6.04
C GLU A 671 -9.28 25.33 -4.54
N ASN A 672 -10.47 24.86 -4.15
CA ASN A 672 -10.82 24.70 -2.74
C ASN A 672 -9.89 23.71 -2.02
N ASP A 673 -9.59 23.95 -0.74
CA ASP A 673 -8.75 23.08 0.08
C ASP A 673 -9.34 21.69 0.35
N ASN A 674 -10.61 21.43 0.02
CA ASN A 674 -11.26 20.15 0.22
C ASN A 674 -11.63 19.50 -1.12
N LEU A 675 -11.10 18.29 -1.38
CA LEU A 675 -11.37 17.52 -2.60
C LEU A 675 -12.86 17.33 -2.88
N PHE A 676 -13.66 17.15 -1.83
CA PHE A 676 -15.11 17.03 -1.94
C PHE A 676 -15.72 18.19 -2.75
N TRP A 677 -15.40 19.43 -2.37
CA TRP A 677 -15.93 20.63 -3.02
C TRP A 677 -15.44 20.75 -4.45
N ARG A 678 -14.19 20.39 -4.72
CA ARG A 678 -13.60 20.44 -6.07
C ARG A 678 -14.27 19.44 -7.02
N LEU A 679 -14.51 18.21 -6.57
CA LEU A 679 -15.20 17.20 -7.38
C LEU A 679 -16.65 17.60 -7.68
N HIS A 680 -17.38 18.16 -6.71
CA HIS A 680 -18.72 18.68 -6.97
C HIS A 680 -18.72 19.84 -7.97
N ALA A 681 -17.78 20.78 -7.83
CA ALA A 681 -17.66 21.90 -8.76
C ALA A 681 -17.32 21.43 -10.19
N GLN A 682 -16.35 20.52 -10.34
CA GLN A 682 -16.02 19.89 -11.63
C GLN A 682 -17.23 19.20 -12.24
N ARG A 683 -17.89 18.31 -11.47
CA ARG A 683 -19.08 17.59 -11.91
C ARG A 683 -20.17 18.54 -12.40
N LEU A 684 -20.50 19.59 -11.65
CA LEU A 684 -21.52 20.57 -12.03
C LEU A 684 -21.16 21.33 -13.31
N LEU A 685 -19.88 21.67 -13.52
CA LEU A 685 -19.41 22.29 -14.77
C LEU A 685 -19.58 21.36 -15.99
N VAL A 686 -19.27 20.08 -15.81
CA VAL A 686 -19.40 19.06 -16.88
C VAL A 686 -20.87 18.76 -17.17
N GLU A 687 -21.69 18.51 -16.14
CA GLU A 687 -23.12 18.22 -16.28
C GLU A 687 -23.90 19.37 -16.92
N SER A 688 -23.55 20.63 -16.59
CA SER A 688 -24.13 21.83 -17.21
C SER A 688 -23.61 22.13 -18.61
N LYS A 689 -22.60 21.41 -19.10
CA LYS A 689 -21.92 21.63 -20.40
C LYS A 689 -21.42 23.08 -20.54
N SER A 690 -20.83 23.61 -19.47
CA SER A 690 -20.41 25.01 -19.36
C SER A 690 -19.16 25.34 -20.21
N VAL A 691 -19.25 25.29 -21.54
CA VAL A 691 -18.14 25.60 -22.45
C VAL A 691 -17.62 27.04 -22.33
N ASP A 692 -18.41 27.96 -21.79
CA ASP A 692 -18.03 29.36 -21.55
C ASP A 692 -16.93 29.51 -20.48
N SER A 693 -16.67 28.49 -19.64
CA SER A 693 -15.57 28.51 -18.66
C SER A 693 -14.19 28.24 -19.25
N LYS A 694 -14.08 28.03 -20.56
CA LYS A 694 -12.84 27.59 -21.21
C LYS A 694 -11.63 28.45 -20.85
N ASN A 695 -11.77 29.77 -20.85
CA ASN A 695 -10.66 30.70 -20.61
C ASN A 695 -10.18 30.66 -19.16
N GLU A 696 -11.11 30.57 -18.21
CA GLU A 696 -10.83 30.48 -16.78
C GLU A 696 -10.15 29.14 -16.46
N LEU A 697 -10.61 28.04 -17.06
CA LEU A 697 -9.95 26.73 -16.94
C LEU A 697 -8.52 26.74 -17.50
N ILE A 698 -8.31 27.40 -18.66
CA ILE A 698 -6.97 27.62 -19.21
C ILE A 698 -6.08 28.40 -18.25
N ASN A 699 -6.62 29.44 -17.59
CA ASN A 699 -5.87 30.23 -16.63
C ASN A 699 -5.44 29.41 -15.41
N LEU A 700 -6.31 28.54 -14.89
CA LEU A 700 -5.99 27.62 -13.79
C LEU A 700 -4.84 26.67 -14.14
N ILE A 701 -4.79 26.15 -15.37
CA ILE A 701 -3.70 25.26 -15.81
C ILE A 701 -2.36 26.01 -15.99
N ASN A 702 -2.43 27.29 -16.38
CA ASN A 702 -1.25 28.13 -16.56
C ASN A 702 -0.67 28.65 -15.25
N ASP A 703 -1.46 28.70 -14.18
CA ASP A 703 -0.93 28.99 -12.84
C ASP A 703 0.06 27.88 -12.45
N LYS A 704 1.25 28.29 -12.01
CA LYS A 704 2.33 27.40 -11.57
C LYS A 704 2.43 27.30 -10.05
N SER A 705 1.49 27.92 -9.34
CA SER A 705 1.39 27.84 -7.89
C SER A 705 1.10 26.40 -7.44
N THR A 706 1.64 26.06 -6.28
CA THR A 706 1.40 24.78 -5.60
C THR A 706 1.13 25.06 -4.13
N ASP A 707 0.30 24.22 -3.53
CA ASP A 707 0.10 24.21 -2.09
C ASP A 707 1.36 23.72 -1.35
N GLU A 708 1.26 23.64 -0.02
CA GLU A 708 2.40 23.28 0.83
C GLU A 708 2.85 21.82 0.73
N ILE A 709 2.10 20.96 0.01
CA ILE A 709 2.47 19.57 -0.30
C ILE A 709 2.80 19.41 -1.80
N GLY A 710 2.92 20.50 -2.55
CA GLY A 710 3.38 20.48 -3.95
C GLY A 710 2.28 20.15 -4.97
N ILE A 711 1.01 20.20 -4.58
CA ILE A 711 -0.13 19.93 -5.47
C ILE A 711 -0.68 21.26 -6.01
N SER A 712 -1.17 21.25 -7.25
CA SER A 712 -1.97 22.36 -7.81
C SER A 712 -3.39 21.86 -8.12
N PRO A 713 -4.31 21.90 -7.13
CA PRO A 713 -5.64 21.33 -7.30
C PRO A 713 -6.43 21.96 -8.45
N GLY A 714 -6.37 23.30 -8.58
CA GLY A 714 -7.04 24.04 -9.64
C GLY A 714 -6.64 23.56 -11.04
N ALA A 715 -5.35 23.39 -11.29
CA ALA A 715 -4.83 22.91 -12.58
C ALA A 715 -5.27 21.46 -12.87
N ILE A 716 -5.24 20.56 -11.89
CA ILE A 716 -5.67 19.16 -12.05
C ILE A 716 -7.15 19.08 -12.41
N HIS A 717 -8.01 19.74 -11.63
CA HIS A 717 -9.44 19.73 -11.89
C HIS A 717 -9.80 20.48 -13.18
N ALA A 718 -9.05 21.52 -13.56
CA ALA A 718 -9.26 22.20 -14.83
C ALA A 718 -8.94 21.32 -16.04
N LEU A 719 -7.87 20.50 -15.99
CA LEU A 719 -7.57 19.51 -17.04
C LEU A 719 -8.74 18.54 -17.23
N TRP A 720 -9.23 17.96 -16.14
CA TRP A 720 -10.34 17.00 -16.19
C TRP A 720 -11.69 17.64 -16.51
N THR A 721 -11.91 18.90 -16.15
CA THR A 721 -13.11 19.64 -16.57
C THR A 721 -13.10 19.90 -18.08
N LEU A 722 -11.95 20.31 -18.65
CA LEU A 722 -11.81 20.49 -20.10
C LEU A 722 -11.96 19.17 -20.86
N GLU A 723 -11.47 18.06 -20.29
CA GLU A 723 -11.67 16.70 -20.82
C GLU A 723 -13.17 16.34 -20.84
N GLY A 724 -13.87 16.49 -19.71
CA GLY A 724 -15.30 16.16 -19.60
C GLY A 724 -16.21 17.03 -20.45
N LEU A 725 -15.79 18.26 -20.77
CA LEU A 725 -16.45 19.14 -21.73
C LEU A 725 -16.14 18.79 -23.20
N GLY A 726 -15.23 17.85 -23.45
CA GLY A 726 -14.77 17.46 -24.79
C GLY A 726 -13.89 18.51 -25.48
N LEU A 727 -13.29 19.44 -24.72
CA LEU A 727 -12.50 20.55 -25.24
C LEU A 727 -11.02 20.21 -25.45
N ILE A 728 -10.53 19.09 -24.89
CA ILE A 728 -9.18 18.59 -25.15
C ILE A 728 -9.20 17.75 -26.43
N ASN A 729 -9.05 18.41 -27.58
CA ASN A 729 -9.01 17.77 -28.89
C ASN A 729 -8.20 18.61 -29.90
N ASP A 730 -7.79 18.01 -31.02
CA ASP A 730 -6.93 18.65 -32.03
C ASP A 730 -7.51 19.92 -32.68
N SER A 731 -8.83 20.11 -32.64
CA SER A 731 -9.47 21.31 -33.18
C SER A 731 -9.33 22.52 -32.24
N GLU A 732 -9.19 22.30 -30.94
CA GLU A 732 -9.01 23.32 -29.90
C GLU A 732 -7.51 23.55 -29.64
N LYS A 733 -6.82 24.14 -30.62
CA LYS A 733 -5.34 24.35 -30.58
C LYS A 733 -4.84 25.08 -29.35
N GLU A 734 -5.61 26.03 -28.84
CA GLU A 734 -5.28 26.78 -27.63
C GLU A 734 -5.29 25.88 -26.40
N VAL A 735 -6.31 25.03 -26.25
CA VAL A 735 -6.42 24.05 -25.17
C VAL A 735 -5.26 23.05 -25.23
N ILE A 736 -4.96 22.49 -26.41
CA ILE A 736 -3.83 21.58 -26.58
C ILE A 736 -2.50 22.25 -26.21
N SER A 737 -2.29 23.51 -26.60
CA SER A 737 -1.09 24.27 -26.23
C SER A 737 -0.94 24.44 -24.71
N VAL A 738 -2.06 24.55 -23.99
CA VAL A 738 -2.07 24.69 -22.54
C VAL A 738 -1.84 23.33 -21.87
N VAL A 739 -2.42 22.24 -22.38
CA VAL A 739 -2.11 20.86 -21.92
C VAL A 739 -0.61 20.57 -22.10
N TYR A 740 -0.01 20.98 -23.23
CA TYR A 740 1.43 20.89 -23.43
C TYR A 740 2.25 21.71 -22.43
N THR A 741 1.73 22.83 -21.95
CA THR A 741 2.37 23.65 -20.91
C THR A 741 2.22 23.01 -19.52
N ALA A 742 1.18 22.19 -19.32
CA ALA A 742 0.96 21.41 -18.10
C ALA A 742 1.95 20.24 -17.98
N LEU A 743 2.46 19.71 -19.10
CA LEU A 743 3.50 18.68 -19.11
C LEU A 743 4.81 19.14 -18.44
N SER A 744 5.08 20.45 -18.34
CA SER A 744 6.26 21.00 -17.65
C SER A 744 5.89 21.69 -16.32
N HIS A 745 4.72 21.43 -15.76
CA HIS A 745 4.24 22.08 -14.54
C HIS A 745 5.07 21.65 -13.30
N PRO A 746 5.33 22.54 -12.31
CA PRO A 746 6.09 22.19 -11.10
C PRO A 746 5.51 21.01 -10.31
N SER A 747 4.19 20.96 -10.15
CA SER A 747 3.49 19.82 -9.55
C SER A 747 3.55 18.58 -10.44
N ALA A 748 4.11 17.48 -9.92
CA ALA A 748 4.14 16.18 -10.58
C ALA A 748 2.73 15.64 -10.87
N ALA A 749 1.77 15.87 -9.96
CA ALA A 749 0.38 15.47 -10.15
C ALA A 749 -0.26 16.15 -11.38
N VAL A 750 0.06 17.42 -11.67
CA VAL A 750 -0.40 18.09 -12.89
C VAL A 750 0.21 17.45 -14.14
N ARG A 751 1.52 17.17 -14.14
CA ARG A 751 2.18 16.51 -15.29
C ARG A 751 1.56 15.14 -15.58
N LYS A 752 1.34 14.34 -14.52
CA LYS A 752 0.70 13.02 -14.59
C LYS A 752 -0.72 13.11 -15.16
N ASN A 753 -1.55 14.01 -14.65
CA ASN A 753 -2.93 14.17 -15.13
C ASN A 753 -2.99 14.78 -16.54
N ALA A 754 -2.04 15.63 -16.92
CA ALA A 754 -1.92 16.12 -18.29
C ALA A 754 -1.64 14.98 -19.29
N LEU A 755 -0.83 13.98 -18.92
CA LEU A 755 -0.62 12.77 -19.73
C LEU A 755 -1.90 11.93 -19.88
N HIS A 756 -2.72 11.83 -18.83
CA HIS A 756 -3.97 11.06 -18.86
C HIS A 756 -5.03 11.65 -19.80
N VAL A 757 -5.09 12.97 -19.92
CA VAL A 757 -6.08 13.66 -20.78
C VAL A 757 -5.54 13.97 -22.19
N LEU A 758 -4.24 13.82 -22.42
CA LEU A 758 -3.62 14.19 -23.70
C LEU A 758 -4.11 13.26 -24.83
N PRO A 759 -4.57 13.79 -25.98
CA PRO A 759 -4.94 12.96 -27.12
C PRO A 759 -3.75 12.16 -27.65
N LYS A 760 -4.03 10.97 -28.19
CA LYS A 760 -3.02 10.09 -28.78
C LYS A 760 -2.64 10.56 -30.18
N GLY A 761 -1.39 10.35 -30.58
CA GLY A 761 -0.91 10.64 -31.93
C GLY A 761 0.55 11.12 -31.99
N PRO A 762 1.19 11.06 -33.17
CA PRO A 762 2.62 11.34 -33.31
C PRO A 762 3.04 12.75 -32.88
N ALA A 763 2.21 13.77 -33.13
CA ALA A 763 2.50 15.14 -32.73
C ALA A 763 2.55 15.31 -31.20
N HIS A 764 1.60 14.69 -30.49
CA HIS A 764 1.52 14.71 -29.04
C HIS A 764 2.63 13.86 -28.41
N LEU A 765 2.91 12.68 -28.98
CA LEU A 765 4.03 11.82 -28.56
C LEU A 765 5.36 12.58 -28.62
N ASN A 766 5.65 13.27 -29.73
CA ASN A 766 6.87 14.07 -29.86
C ASN A 766 6.98 15.15 -28.79
N LYS A 767 5.84 15.72 -28.33
CA LYS A 767 5.83 16.68 -27.24
C LYS A 767 6.12 16.03 -25.89
N VAL A 768 5.53 14.88 -25.59
CA VAL A 768 5.83 14.09 -24.38
C VAL A 768 7.32 13.74 -24.30
N LEU A 769 7.91 13.32 -25.42
CA LEU A 769 9.33 13.01 -25.50
C LEU A 769 10.23 14.24 -25.36
N ALA A 770 9.84 15.38 -25.96
CA ALA A 770 10.60 16.63 -25.85
C ALA A 770 10.64 17.17 -24.41
N GLU A 771 9.60 16.92 -23.62
CA GLU A 771 9.52 17.29 -22.19
C GLU A 771 10.21 16.27 -21.26
N LYS A 772 10.79 15.19 -21.80
CA LYS A 772 11.54 14.17 -21.04
C LYS A 772 10.73 13.50 -19.92
N LEU A 773 9.44 13.29 -20.14
CA LEU A 773 8.54 12.73 -19.11
C LEU A 773 8.78 11.26 -18.81
N LEU A 774 9.48 10.54 -19.69
CA LEU A 774 9.92 9.17 -19.42
C LEU A 774 11.03 9.15 -18.36
N GLU A 775 11.82 10.21 -18.29
CA GLU A 775 12.93 10.40 -17.35
C GLU A 775 12.58 11.38 -16.20
N ASP A 776 11.29 11.58 -15.93
CA ASP A 776 10.83 12.49 -14.87
C ASP A 776 11.34 12.04 -13.49
N GLU A 777 11.75 13.01 -12.66
CA GLU A 777 12.22 12.76 -11.28
C GLU A 777 11.16 12.08 -10.41
N ASN A 778 9.88 12.30 -10.72
CA ASN A 778 8.77 11.59 -10.08
C ASN A 778 8.42 10.33 -10.89
N ALA A 779 8.61 9.17 -10.25
CA ALA A 779 8.39 7.87 -10.87
C ALA A 779 6.92 7.64 -11.31
N GLN A 780 5.93 8.26 -10.65
CA GLN A 780 4.52 8.14 -11.08
C GLN A 780 4.25 8.90 -12.39
N VAL A 781 4.97 10.00 -12.64
CA VAL A 781 4.94 10.68 -13.96
C VAL A 781 5.59 9.81 -15.01
N SER A 782 6.73 9.19 -14.70
CA SER A 782 7.39 8.23 -15.59
C SER A 782 6.47 7.05 -15.94
N LEU A 783 5.75 6.49 -14.95
CA LEU A 783 4.77 5.43 -15.17
C LEU A 783 3.65 5.88 -16.10
N ALA A 784 3.03 7.04 -15.85
CA ALA A 784 1.99 7.58 -16.72
C ALA A 784 2.49 7.84 -18.15
N ALA A 785 3.74 8.30 -18.31
CA ALA A 785 4.34 8.52 -19.62
C ALA A 785 4.56 7.18 -20.35
N ILE A 786 5.04 6.14 -19.67
CA ILE A 786 5.21 4.81 -20.25
C ILE A 786 3.83 4.24 -20.65
N LEU A 787 2.81 4.32 -19.80
CA LEU A 787 1.45 3.87 -20.16
C LEU A 787 0.89 4.65 -21.35
N TYR A 788 1.16 5.95 -21.45
CA TYR A 788 0.80 6.78 -22.61
C TYR A 788 1.49 6.31 -23.90
N LEU A 789 2.75 5.85 -23.83
CA LEU A 789 3.48 5.21 -24.93
C LEU A 789 2.84 3.89 -25.35
N ILE A 790 2.48 3.04 -24.38
CA ILE A 790 1.85 1.73 -24.63
C ILE A 790 0.56 1.90 -25.44
N ASP A 791 -0.20 2.95 -25.14
CA ASP A 791 -1.47 3.27 -25.76
C ASP A 791 -1.38 3.89 -27.17
N GLN A 792 -0.17 4.23 -27.66
CA GLN A 792 0.03 4.72 -29.02
C GLN A 792 0.00 3.60 -30.07
N ALA A 793 -0.18 3.99 -31.34
CA ALA A 793 0.05 3.08 -32.45
C ALA A 793 1.54 2.63 -32.51
N PRO A 794 1.83 1.37 -32.89
CA PRO A 794 3.20 0.88 -32.99
C PRO A 794 4.10 1.70 -33.93
N SER A 795 5.33 1.96 -33.50
CA SER A 795 6.34 2.70 -34.29
C SER A 795 7.76 2.35 -33.84
N ASP A 796 8.73 2.49 -34.76
CA ASP A 796 10.14 2.20 -34.47
C ASP A 796 10.68 3.15 -33.37
N GLN A 797 10.20 4.40 -33.31
CA GLN A 797 10.54 5.35 -32.25
C GLN A 797 10.15 4.83 -30.86
N ILE A 798 8.95 4.26 -30.71
CA ILE A 798 8.49 3.69 -29.43
C ILE A 798 9.28 2.44 -29.09
N GLY A 799 9.52 1.55 -30.06
CA GLY A 799 10.33 0.34 -29.87
C GLY A 799 11.73 0.64 -29.34
N THR A 800 12.42 1.62 -29.96
CA THR A 800 13.74 2.08 -29.51
C THR A 800 13.69 2.67 -28.10
N MET A 801 12.66 3.45 -27.78
CA MET A 801 12.52 4.06 -26.47
C MET A 801 12.28 3.01 -25.37
N LEU A 802 11.38 2.06 -25.61
CA LEU A 802 11.11 0.96 -24.68
C LEU A 802 12.35 0.09 -24.47
N PHE A 803 13.12 -0.19 -25.52
CA PHE A 803 14.39 -0.92 -25.40
C PHE A 803 15.41 -0.15 -24.57
N LYS A 804 15.55 1.17 -24.77
CA LYS A 804 16.43 2.00 -23.94
C LYS A 804 16.01 1.95 -22.46
N LEU A 805 14.72 2.19 -22.18
CA LEU A 805 14.18 2.14 -20.82
C LEU A 805 14.38 0.78 -20.17
N SER A 806 14.31 -0.31 -20.94
CA SER A 806 14.51 -1.66 -20.42
C SER A 806 15.94 -1.91 -19.90
N GLN A 807 16.90 -1.05 -20.23
CA GLN A 807 18.29 -1.13 -19.77
C GLN A 807 18.58 -0.23 -18.56
N GLU A 808 17.67 0.67 -18.19
CA GLU A 808 17.90 1.66 -17.14
C GLU A 808 17.73 1.05 -15.73
N GLU A 809 18.71 1.28 -14.85
CA GLU A 809 18.69 0.70 -13.50
C GLU A 809 17.50 1.18 -12.67
N ARG A 810 17.09 2.46 -12.81
CA ARG A 810 15.91 3.00 -12.13
C ARG A 810 14.61 2.30 -12.54
N ILE A 811 14.55 1.78 -13.78
CA ILE A 811 13.37 1.07 -14.28
C ILE A 811 13.36 -0.32 -13.67
N LYS A 812 14.50 -1.02 -13.68
CA LYS A 812 14.64 -2.36 -13.11
C LYS A 812 14.39 -2.40 -11.61
N ALA A 813 14.85 -1.37 -10.88
CA ALA A 813 14.68 -1.24 -9.44
C ALA A 813 13.25 -0.85 -9.02
N ASP A 814 12.40 -0.40 -9.96
CA ASP A 814 11.03 -0.01 -9.69
C ASP A 814 10.06 -1.03 -10.28
N GLU A 815 9.27 -1.65 -9.40
CA GLU A 815 8.34 -2.70 -9.77
C GLU A 815 7.30 -2.26 -10.82
N TRP A 816 6.75 -1.06 -10.72
CA TRP A 816 5.69 -0.62 -11.62
C TRP A 816 6.25 -0.12 -12.96
N LEU A 817 7.40 0.56 -12.93
CA LEU A 817 8.06 1.00 -14.16
C LEU A 817 8.54 -0.20 -14.98
N SER A 818 9.18 -1.18 -14.34
CA SER A 818 9.64 -2.40 -15.02
C SER A 818 8.48 -3.21 -15.62
N ARG A 819 7.36 -3.35 -14.90
CA ARG A 819 6.10 -3.91 -15.42
C ARG A 819 5.60 -3.17 -16.66
N ALA A 820 5.50 -1.85 -16.58
CA ALA A 820 4.98 -1.03 -17.66
C ALA A 820 5.88 -1.11 -18.91
N VAL A 821 7.21 -1.11 -18.75
CA VAL A 821 8.15 -1.26 -19.86
C VAL A 821 8.04 -2.63 -20.51
N TYR A 822 7.91 -3.71 -19.72
CA TYR A 822 7.70 -5.05 -20.28
C TYR A 822 6.38 -5.15 -21.05
N VAL A 823 5.28 -4.66 -20.47
CA VAL A 823 3.98 -4.60 -21.16
C VAL A 823 4.11 -3.82 -22.47
N GLY A 824 4.82 -2.69 -22.45
CA GLY A 824 5.13 -1.93 -23.66
C GLY A 824 5.94 -2.72 -24.67
N ALA A 825 6.98 -3.43 -24.24
CA ALA A 825 7.79 -4.28 -25.12
C ALA A 825 6.93 -5.33 -25.83
N VAL A 826 6.00 -5.98 -25.12
CA VAL A 826 5.08 -6.98 -25.72
C VAL A 826 4.06 -6.35 -26.67
N ARG A 827 3.48 -5.20 -26.29
CA ARG A 827 2.52 -4.46 -27.13
C ARG A 827 3.15 -3.92 -28.41
N HIS A 828 4.41 -3.51 -28.35
CA HIS A 828 5.21 -2.97 -29.45
C HIS A 828 6.28 -3.97 -29.93
N LYS A 829 6.01 -5.28 -29.82
CA LYS A 829 7.01 -6.36 -29.98
C LYS A 829 7.85 -6.28 -31.25
N GLU A 830 7.26 -6.01 -32.41
CA GLU A 830 8.02 -5.93 -33.67
C GLU A 830 9.05 -4.81 -33.62
N ASN A 831 8.65 -3.63 -33.14
CA ASN A 831 9.52 -2.46 -33.04
C ASN A 831 10.56 -2.63 -31.92
N PHE A 832 10.19 -3.26 -30.81
CA PHE A 832 11.12 -3.60 -29.74
C PHE A 832 12.19 -4.59 -30.22
N ILE A 833 11.80 -5.63 -30.95
CA ILE A 833 12.73 -6.60 -31.56
C ILE A 833 13.66 -5.92 -32.57
N LYS A 834 13.16 -5.00 -33.41
CA LYS A 834 14.01 -4.21 -34.31
C LYS A 834 15.08 -3.42 -33.53
N ALA A 835 14.69 -2.75 -32.44
CA ALA A 835 15.62 -2.02 -31.59
C ALA A 835 16.64 -2.97 -30.93
N MET A 836 16.19 -4.13 -30.44
CA MET A 836 17.08 -5.17 -29.91
C MET A 836 18.06 -5.70 -30.98
N HIS A 837 17.61 -5.92 -32.22
CA HIS A 837 18.45 -6.41 -33.32
C HIS A 837 19.55 -5.40 -33.68
N GLN A 838 19.23 -4.10 -33.64
CA GLN A 838 20.19 -3.03 -33.90
C GLN A 838 21.26 -2.88 -32.80
N ASN A 839 20.91 -3.13 -31.53
CA ASN A 839 21.78 -2.84 -30.40
C ASN A 839 22.44 -4.09 -29.78
N THR A 840 21.77 -5.24 -29.85
CA THR A 840 22.20 -6.51 -29.24
C THR A 840 21.84 -7.71 -30.13
N PRO A 841 22.31 -7.78 -31.40
CA PRO A 841 21.97 -8.86 -32.32
C PRO A 841 22.33 -10.25 -31.79
N ASP A 842 23.43 -10.34 -31.02
CA ASP A 842 23.89 -11.58 -30.41
C ASP A 842 22.87 -12.19 -29.44
N LYS A 843 22.12 -11.36 -28.67
CA LYS A 843 21.08 -11.83 -27.75
C LYS A 843 19.91 -12.49 -28.50
N ILE A 844 19.58 -12.00 -29.70
CA ILE A 844 18.54 -12.60 -30.53
C ILE A 844 19.07 -13.91 -31.14
N ALA A 845 20.31 -13.88 -31.64
CA ALA A 845 20.95 -15.02 -32.28
C ALA A 845 21.21 -16.20 -31.32
N SER A 846 21.62 -15.92 -30.07
CA SER A 846 21.82 -16.95 -29.04
C SER A 846 20.51 -17.62 -28.62
N GLY A 847 19.38 -16.92 -28.76
CA GLY A 847 18.11 -17.30 -28.15
C GLY A 847 18.16 -17.23 -26.62
N PHE A 848 17.02 -17.39 -25.98
CA PHE A 848 16.97 -17.66 -24.54
C PHE A 848 17.18 -19.18 -24.35
N GLN A 849 18.39 -19.59 -23.96
CA GLN A 849 18.65 -20.95 -23.53
C GLN A 849 18.43 -21.02 -22.02
N GLU A 850 17.20 -21.35 -21.62
CA GLU A 850 17.00 -21.90 -20.30
C GLU A 850 17.49 -23.35 -20.36
N GLU A 851 18.62 -23.66 -19.71
CA GLU A 851 18.95 -25.05 -19.37
C GLU A 851 17.93 -25.51 -18.32
N VAL A 852 16.68 -25.74 -18.73
CA VAL A 852 15.79 -26.59 -17.96
C VAL A 852 16.10 -28.00 -18.40
N GLU A 853 17.09 -28.63 -17.73
CA GLU A 853 17.07 -30.08 -17.68
C GLU A 853 15.74 -30.47 -17.04
N GLU A 854 14.86 -31.12 -17.82
CA GLU A 854 13.75 -31.89 -17.27
C GLU A 854 14.38 -33.05 -16.48
N ILE A 855 14.83 -32.78 -15.26
CA ILE A 855 15.44 -33.79 -14.40
C ILE A 855 14.32 -34.69 -13.92
N ASP A 856 14.37 -35.97 -14.31
CA ASP A 856 13.52 -36.99 -13.72
C ASP A 856 13.98 -37.28 -12.29
N TRP A 857 13.49 -36.46 -11.35
CA TRP A 857 13.79 -36.58 -9.92
C TRP A 857 13.31 -37.90 -9.30
N SER A 858 12.54 -38.72 -10.01
CA SER A 858 12.11 -40.03 -9.52
C SER A 858 13.23 -41.08 -9.55
N GLY A 859 14.27 -40.89 -10.37
CA GLY A 859 15.35 -41.85 -10.62
C GLY A 859 16.12 -42.30 -9.37
N SER A 860 16.59 -43.55 -9.37
CA SER A 860 17.35 -44.15 -8.26
C SER A 860 18.82 -43.71 -8.16
N ASP A 861 19.28 -42.99 -9.15
CA ASP A 861 20.64 -42.49 -9.35
C ASP A 861 20.73 -40.95 -9.29
N VAL A 862 19.60 -40.29 -9.01
CA VAL A 862 19.52 -38.84 -8.80
C VAL A 862 20.32 -38.45 -7.56
N ASP A 863 21.27 -37.54 -7.73
CA ASP A 863 22.01 -36.92 -6.64
C ASP A 863 21.08 -36.05 -5.78
N THR A 864 21.18 -36.23 -4.47
CA THR A 864 20.37 -35.51 -3.48
C THR A 864 21.23 -34.85 -2.39
N GLU A 865 22.52 -34.62 -2.67
CA GLU A 865 23.41 -33.90 -1.76
C GLU A 865 22.91 -32.47 -1.46
N ASP A 866 22.27 -31.82 -2.44
CA ASP A 866 21.73 -30.46 -2.34
C ASP A 866 20.26 -30.39 -1.87
N TRP A 867 19.60 -31.53 -1.65
CA TRP A 867 18.23 -31.57 -1.13
C TRP A 867 18.21 -31.21 0.35
N LYS A 868 17.24 -30.36 0.75
CA LYS A 868 17.07 -29.89 2.12
C LYS A 868 16.33 -30.92 2.97
N GLU A 869 16.42 -30.82 4.29
CA GLU A 869 15.74 -31.72 5.22
C GLU A 869 14.31 -31.23 5.56
N LEU A 870 13.36 -32.16 5.68
CA LEU A 870 11.96 -31.92 6.01
C LEU A 870 11.47 -32.95 7.02
N GLU A 871 11.04 -32.51 8.20
CA GLU A 871 10.40 -33.41 9.17
C GLU A 871 9.00 -33.82 8.70
N THR A 872 8.74 -35.13 8.67
CA THR A 872 7.51 -35.70 8.10
C THR A 872 6.98 -36.84 8.98
N PRO A 873 5.67 -36.91 9.32
CA PRO A 873 4.59 -36.07 8.81
C PRO A 873 4.58 -34.67 9.44
N SER A 874 4.35 -33.65 8.61
CA SER A 874 4.14 -32.28 9.05
C SER A 874 3.46 -31.47 7.95
N ARG A 875 2.67 -30.46 8.34
CA ARG A 875 2.17 -29.44 7.42
C ARG A 875 3.29 -28.47 7.10
N TRP A 876 3.42 -28.02 5.87
CA TRP A 876 4.53 -27.14 5.51
C TRP A 876 4.54 -25.83 6.32
N SER A 877 3.36 -25.27 6.60
CA SER A 877 3.15 -24.13 7.51
C SER A 877 3.69 -24.31 8.93
N GLU A 878 3.95 -25.56 9.35
CA GLU A 878 4.37 -25.95 10.70
C GLU A 878 5.77 -26.61 10.68
N THR A 879 6.44 -26.65 9.51
CA THR A 879 7.76 -27.26 9.37
C THR A 879 8.91 -26.32 9.77
N ASN A 880 10.08 -26.92 9.95
CA ASN A 880 11.37 -26.23 10.06
C ASN A 880 11.88 -25.64 8.72
N ALA A 881 11.19 -25.90 7.60
CA ALA A 881 11.53 -25.38 6.29
C ALA A 881 10.80 -24.04 6.05
N ALA A 882 11.43 -22.93 6.44
CA ALA A 882 10.84 -21.58 6.34
C ALA A 882 10.31 -21.26 4.92
N GLU A 883 10.98 -21.74 3.87
CA GLU A 883 10.56 -21.52 2.48
C GLU A 883 9.29 -22.28 2.06
N LEU A 884 8.86 -23.27 2.85
CA LEU A 884 7.62 -24.01 2.59
C LEU A 884 6.42 -23.50 3.41
N GLN A 885 6.63 -22.58 4.37
CA GLN A 885 5.56 -22.17 5.31
C GLN A 885 4.38 -21.44 4.62
N ASP A 886 4.67 -20.70 3.54
CA ASP A 886 3.70 -20.00 2.69
C ASP A 886 3.84 -20.42 1.20
N PHE A 887 4.15 -21.71 0.98
CA PHE A 887 4.47 -22.23 -0.35
C PHE A 887 3.27 -22.92 -0.98
N ASP A 888 2.80 -22.37 -2.09
CA ASP A 888 1.99 -23.07 -3.08
C ASP A 888 2.93 -23.48 -4.22
N GLY A 889 2.86 -24.72 -4.73
CA GLY A 889 3.81 -25.17 -5.75
C GLY A 889 3.99 -26.68 -5.85
N ILE A 890 5.08 -27.07 -6.52
CA ILE A 890 5.50 -28.45 -6.73
C ILE A 890 6.82 -28.68 -5.99
N ILE A 891 6.85 -29.70 -5.13
CA ILE A 891 8.08 -30.20 -4.51
C ILE A 891 8.26 -31.69 -4.77
N TRP A 892 9.51 -32.13 -4.70
CA TRP A 892 9.85 -33.54 -4.56
C TRP A 892 10.32 -33.83 -3.15
N THR A 893 9.90 -34.96 -2.59
CA THR A 893 10.41 -35.48 -1.31
C THR A 893 11.00 -36.86 -1.50
N ARG A 894 12.00 -37.21 -0.68
CA ARG A 894 12.71 -38.51 -0.74
C ARG A 894 13.03 -39.04 0.64
N LYS A 895 12.82 -40.35 0.83
CA LYS A 895 13.22 -41.11 2.03
C LYS A 895 13.98 -42.36 1.63
N GLU A 896 15.12 -42.57 2.28
CA GLU A 896 15.92 -43.78 2.15
C GLU A 896 15.67 -44.71 3.34
N PHE A 897 15.70 -46.02 3.08
CA PHE A 897 15.55 -47.06 4.09
C PHE A 897 16.24 -48.34 3.66
N THR A 898 16.63 -49.20 4.60
CA THR A 898 17.33 -50.46 4.31
C THR A 898 16.45 -51.67 4.60
N LEU A 899 16.53 -52.68 3.75
CA LEU A 899 15.85 -53.96 3.90
C LEU A 899 16.86 -55.10 3.84
N ASN A 900 16.57 -56.21 4.53
CA ASN A 900 17.28 -57.47 4.32
C ASN A 900 16.62 -58.30 3.19
N GLY A 901 17.35 -59.28 2.66
CA GLY A 901 16.89 -60.08 1.51
C GLY A 901 15.56 -60.82 1.71
N ASN A 902 15.17 -61.13 2.95
CA ASN A 902 13.85 -61.73 3.24
C ASN A 902 12.72 -60.70 3.20
N GLN A 903 12.98 -59.45 3.61
CA GLN A 903 12.02 -58.34 3.53
C GLN A 903 11.84 -57.90 2.07
N ALA A 904 12.95 -57.72 1.33
CA ALA A 904 12.94 -57.26 -0.07
C ALA A 904 12.23 -58.21 -1.05
N ALA A 905 12.19 -59.51 -0.75
CA ALA A 905 11.53 -60.51 -1.59
C ALA A 905 9.98 -60.48 -1.50
N ARG A 906 9.39 -59.70 -0.58
CA ARG A 906 7.95 -59.64 -0.35
C ARG A 906 7.31 -58.51 -1.15
N SER A 907 6.02 -58.68 -1.49
CA SER A 907 5.16 -57.53 -1.83
C SER A 907 4.80 -56.77 -0.55
N GLY A 908 4.54 -55.47 -0.68
CA GLY A 908 4.25 -54.60 0.45
C GLY A 908 3.07 -53.66 0.23
N GLU A 909 2.77 -52.90 1.28
CA GLU A 909 1.85 -51.76 1.28
C GLU A 909 2.59 -50.56 1.87
N LEU A 910 2.61 -49.45 1.14
CA LEU A 910 3.15 -48.17 1.58
C LEU A 910 1.99 -47.27 2.01
N SER A 911 2.00 -46.83 3.26
CA SER A 911 1.08 -45.83 3.79
C SER A 911 1.85 -44.52 4.03
N LEU A 912 1.32 -43.41 3.52
CA LEU A 912 1.93 -42.08 3.65
C LEU A 912 1.08 -41.09 4.45
N GLY A 913 -0.08 -41.52 4.97
CA GLY A 913 -1.06 -40.57 5.54
C GLY A 913 -1.65 -39.62 4.49
N PRO A 914 -2.44 -38.62 4.91
CA PRO A 914 -2.89 -37.53 4.04
C PRO A 914 -1.75 -36.75 3.38
N ILE A 915 -1.92 -36.42 2.10
CA ILE A 915 -1.07 -35.48 1.38
C ILE A 915 -1.96 -34.39 0.81
N ASP A 916 -1.60 -33.13 1.09
CA ASP A 916 -2.33 -31.96 0.60
C ASP A 916 -2.32 -31.92 -0.94
N ASP A 917 -3.49 -31.68 -1.53
CA ASP A 917 -3.82 -31.78 -2.95
C ASP A 917 -3.42 -33.06 -3.72
N THR A 918 -2.21 -33.12 -4.29
CA THR A 918 -1.85 -34.08 -5.36
C THR A 918 -0.50 -34.74 -5.09
N ASP A 919 -0.41 -36.05 -5.29
CA ASP A 919 0.85 -36.80 -5.21
C ASP A 919 1.09 -37.74 -6.41
N ASP A 920 2.35 -37.91 -6.79
CA ASP A 920 2.85 -39.03 -7.58
C ASP A 920 3.97 -39.74 -6.81
N THR A 921 3.75 -41.01 -6.45
CA THR A 921 4.63 -41.76 -5.54
C THR A 921 5.41 -42.86 -6.27
N TYR A 922 6.72 -42.93 -6.01
CA TYR A 922 7.69 -43.82 -6.63
C TYR A 922 8.50 -44.62 -5.59
N ILE A 923 8.83 -45.87 -5.92
CA ILE A 923 9.82 -46.69 -5.18
C ILE A 923 10.94 -47.03 -6.15
N ASN A 924 12.19 -46.75 -5.78
CA ASN A 924 13.37 -47.07 -6.60
C ASN A 924 13.22 -46.68 -8.08
N GLY A 925 12.66 -45.49 -8.36
CA GLY A 925 12.45 -44.99 -9.72
C GLY A 925 11.25 -45.55 -10.47
N LYS A 926 10.38 -46.35 -9.85
CA LYS A 926 9.14 -46.83 -10.49
C LYS A 926 7.92 -46.31 -9.75
N ARG A 927 7.03 -45.65 -10.50
CA ARG A 927 5.75 -45.14 -9.98
C ARG A 927 4.86 -46.29 -9.48
N ILE A 928 4.34 -46.16 -8.27
CA ILE A 928 3.46 -47.15 -7.62
C ILE A 928 2.06 -46.63 -7.31
N GLY A 929 1.85 -45.30 -7.35
CA GLY A 929 0.57 -44.69 -7.03
C GLY A 929 0.59 -43.17 -7.17
N GLY A 930 -0.56 -42.56 -6.94
CA GLY A 930 -0.77 -41.11 -6.91
C GLY A 930 -2.26 -40.77 -6.86
N MET A 931 -2.61 -39.65 -6.22
CA MET A 931 -3.95 -39.09 -6.19
C MET A 931 -3.92 -37.62 -6.59
N THR A 932 -5.04 -37.09 -7.10
CA THR A 932 -5.14 -35.71 -7.60
C THR A 932 -6.27 -34.98 -6.89
N ARG A 933 -5.99 -33.77 -6.37
CA ARG A 933 -6.96 -32.88 -5.70
C ARG A 933 -7.73 -33.55 -4.56
N ALA A 934 -7.03 -34.28 -3.71
CA ALA A 934 -7.58 -35.01 -2.58
C ALA A 934 -6.84 -34.64 -1.29
N TRP A 935 -7.02 -33.40 -0.82
CA TRP A 935 -6.19 -32.85 0.26
C TRP A 935 -6.22 -33.62 1.58
N ASN A 936 -7.32 -34.30 1.94
CA ASN A 936 -7.49 -34.98 3.24
C ASN A 936 -7.53 -36.51 3.20
N ASP A 937 -7.37 -37.11 2.03
CA ASP A 937 -7.48 -38.57 1.90
C ASP A 937 -6.15 -39.25 2.28
N ALA A 938 -6.16 -40.26 3.14
CA ALA A 938 -4.94 -41.00 3.44
C ALA A 938 -4.44 -41.79 2.21
N ARG A 939 -3.14 -41.70 1.90
CA ARG A 939 -2.51 -42.38 0.77
C ARG A 939 -2.02 -43.77 1.18
N SER A 940 -2.51 -44.81 0.50
CA SER A 940 -1.98 -46.18 0.61
C SER A 940 -1.81 -46.81 -0.78
N TYR A 941 -0.59 -47.30 -1.04
CA TYR A 941 -0.19 -47.85 -2.33
C TYR A 941 0.41 -49.24 -2.21
N ARG A 942 0.04 -50.14 -3.12
CA ARG A 942 0.56 -51.51 -3.14
C ARG A 942 1.92 -51.56 -3.83
N ILE A 943 2.91 -52.17 -3.18
CA ILE A 943 4.24 -52.43 -3.73
C ILE A 943 4.30 -53.87 -4.27
N PRO A 944 4.51 -54.07 -5.59
CA PRO A 944 4.69 -55.39 -6.17
C PRO A 944 5.97 -56.09 -5.67
N ALA A 945 5.93 -57.42 -5.57
CA ALA A 945 7.13 -58.21 -5.25
C ALA A 945 8.20 -58.03 -6.35
N GLY A 946 9.47 -57.88 -5.94
CA GLY A 946 10.59 -57.63 -6.85
C GLY A 946 10.87 -56.17 -7.17
N LEU A 947 10.09 -55.23 -6.61
CA LEU A 947 10.38 -53.79 -6.70
C LEU A 947 11.36 -53.31 -5.62
N LEU A 948 11.36 -53.96 -4.47
CA LEU A 948 12.28 -53.73 -3.37
C LEU A 948 13.57 -54.54 -3.58
N LYS A 949 14.70 -54.00 -3.15
CA LYS A 949 16.03 -54.63 -3.26
C LYS A 949 16.61 -54.92 -1.86
N ASP A 950 17.46 -55.94 -1.76
CA ASP A 950 18.26 -56.19 -0.55
C ASP A 950 19.26 -55.04 -0.37
N GLY A 951 19.36 -54.49 0.84
CA GLY A 951 20.08 -53.25 1.12
C GLY A 951 19.22 -51.99 1.01
N GLU A 952 19.80 -50.91 0.52
CA GLU A 952 19.17 -49.58 0.45
C GLU A 952 18.03 -49.53 -0.56
N ASN A 953 16.96 -48.81 -0.22
CA ASN A 953 15.80 -48.54 -1.05
C ASN A 953 15.40 -47.08 -0.84
N GLN A 954 14.68 -46.51 -1.80
CA GLN A 954 14.17 -45.15 -1.72
C GLN A 954 12.68 -45.06 -2.06
N ILE A 955 12.00 -44.16 -1.36
CA ILE A 955 10.68 -43.62 -1.72
C ILE A 955 10.90 -42.21 -2.24
N THR A 956 10.26 -41.85 -3.34
CA THR A 956 10.28 -40.49 -3.89
C THR A 956 8.86 -40.07 -4.23
N ILE A 957 8.46 -38.87 -3.84
CA ILE A 957 7.09 -38.36 -4.00
C ILE A 957 7.16 -36.99 -4.64
N LYS A 958 6.46 -36.79 -5.76
CA LYS A 958 6.15 -35.46 -6.29
C LYS A 958 4.85 -35.00 -5.63
N ILE A 959 4.87 -33.85 -4.96
CA ILE A 959 3.70 -33.26 -4.32
C ILE A 959 3.40 -31.95 -5.03
N SER A 960 2.15 -31.74 -5.44
CA SER A 960 1.68 -30.48 -6.00
C SER A 960 0.55 -29.94 -5.14
N ASP A 961 0.80 -28.78 -4.54
CA ASP A 961 -0.13 -28.02 -3.71
C ASP A 961 -0.51 -26.73 -4.43
N SER A 962 -1.80 -26.44 -4.50
CA SER A 962 -2.36 -25.30 -5.25
C SER A 962 -2.95 -24.21 -4.36
N GLY A 963 -2.73 -24.28 -3.05
CA GLY A 963 -3.30 -23.38 -2.06
C GLY A 963 -3.58 -24.10 -0.75
N GLY A 964 -3.12 -23.57 0.38
CA GLY A 964 -3.46 -24.12 1.69
C GLY A 964 -2.27 -24.15 2.64
N ARG A 965 -2.14 -25.23 3.42
CA ARG A 965 -1.01 -25.41 4.36
C ARG A 965 0.05 -26.39 3.83
N GLY A 966 -0.29 -27.19 2.82
CA GLY A 966 0.61 -28.13 2.17
C GLY A 966 1.06 -29.31 3.05
N GLY A 967 1.71 -30.28 2.41
CA GLY A 967 2.53 -31.30 3.07
C GLY A 967 1.94 -32.71 3.17
N ILE A 968 2.79 -33.62 3.66
CA ILE A 968 2.41 -34.98 4.05
C ILE A 968 2.09 -34.90 5.55
N TYR A 969 0.81 -34.86 5.89
CA TYR A 969 0.36 -34.59 7.26
C TYR A 969 -0.45 -35.76 7.81
N GLY A 970 -0.54 -35.86 9.13
CA GLY A 970 -1.12 -37.01 9.81
C GLY A 970 -0.34 -37.32 11.09
N ASN A 971 -0.59 -38.49 11.70
CA ASN A 971 0.16 -38.92 12.88
C ASN A 971 1.34 -39.79 12.46
N ASP A 972 2.37 -39.89 13.30
CA ASP A 972 3.56 -40.74 13.07
C ASP A 972 3.22 -42.19 12.71
N GLU A 973 2.11 -42.71 13.23
CA GLU A 973 1.65 -44.09 13.00
C GLU A 973 1.12 -44.33 11.58
N ASP A 974 0.79 -43.26 10.85
CA ASP A 974 0.19 -43.29 9.51
C ASP A 974 1.24 -43.45 8.40
N LEU A 975 2.52 -43.19 8.69
CA LEU A 975 3.63 -43.28 7.74
C LEU A 975 4.45 -44.56 7.94
N PHE A 976 4.22 -45.56 7.10
CA PHE A 976 4.89 -46.85 7.24
C PHE A 976 4.95 -47.68 5.95
N LEU A 977 5.91 -48.59 5.90
CA LEU A 977 6.00 -49.68 4.94
C LEU A 977 5.65 -51.01 5.61
N LYS A 978 4.65 -51.72 5.09
CA LYS A 978 4.22 -53.03 5.60
C LYS A 978 4.63 -54.15 4.64
N LEU A 979 5.38 -55.13 5.14
CA LEU A 979 5.90 -56.28 4.40
C LEU A 979 5.43 -57.60 5.02
N GLY A 980 4.19 -57.99 4.70
CA GLY A 980 3.51 -59.12 5.34
C GLY A 980 2.95 -58.72 6.70
N SER A 981 3.45 -59.33 7.79
CA SER A 981 3.08 -58.97 9.17
C SER A 981 4.02 -57.95 9.82
N GLU A 982 5.07 -57.55 9.11
CA GLU A 982 6.10 -56.64 9.60
C GLU A 982 5.80 -55.20 9.14
N LYS A 983 5.96 -54.23 10.05
CA LYS A 983 5.73 -52.80 9.82
C LYS A 983 7.05 -52.07 10.07
N ILE A 984 7.45 -51.23 9.13
CA ILE A 984 8.64 -50.39 9.19
C ILE A 984 8.16 -48.94 9.20
N ASP A 985 8.50 -48.19 10.24
CA ASP A 985 8.10 -46.79 10.37
C ASP A 985 8.90 -45.89 9.43
N LEU A 986 8.23 -44.90 8.82
CA LEU A 986 8.82 -43.99 7.84
C LEU A 986 8.82 -42.51 8.29
N ASN A 987 8.32 -42.23 9.50
CA ASN A 987 8.34 -40.89 10.09
C ASN A 987 9.76 -40.36 10.36
N GLY A 988 9.87 -39.07 10.68
CA GLY A 988 11.10 -38.33 10.92
C GLY A 988 11.62 -37.62 9.67
N THR A 989 12.93 -37.44 9.57
CA THR A 989 13.56 -36.60 8.52
C THR A 989 13.48 -37.22 7.13
N TRP A 990 12.88 -36.50 6.19
CA TRP A 990 12.91 -36.72 4.74
C TRP A 990 13.78 -35.66 4.09
N LYS A 991 14.18 -35.87 2.83
CA LYS A 991 14.79 -34.84 2.00
C LYS A 991 13.74 -34.23 1.08
N TYR A 992 13.87 -32.95 0.70
CA TYR A 992 13.02 -32.32 -0.31
C TYR A 992 13.79 -31.37 -1.23
N LYS A 993 13.19 -31.11 -2.40
CA LYS A 993 13.63 -30.12 -3.38
C LYS A 993 12.41 -29.48 -4.04
N VAL A 994 12.42 -28.15 -4.13
CA VAL A 994 11.39 -27.39 -4.84
C VAL A 994 11.59 -27.54 -6.35
N GLU A 995 10.55 -27.93 -7.09
CA GLU A 995 10.52 -27.94 -8.55
C GLU A 995 9.97 -26.61 -9.09
N GLU A 996 8.83 -26.16 -8.59
CA GLU A 996 8.15 -24.96 -9.05
C GLU A 996 7.38 -24.32 -7.89
N GLN A 997 7.39 -22.99 -7.75
CA GLN A 997 6.49 -22.30 -6.83
C GLN A 997 5.35 -21.67 -7.64
N PHE A 998 4.11 -21.93 -7.23
CA PHE A 998 2.95 -21.20 -7.71
C PHE A 998 2.86 -19.87 -6.95
N PHE A 999 2.74 -18.77 -7.68
CA PHE A 999 2.59 -17.41 -7.12
C PHE A 999 3.73 -16.95 -6.18
N PRO A 1000 5.00 -16.94 -6.62
CA PRO A 1000 6.08 -16.42 -5.79
C PRO A 1000 5.82 -14.95 -5.42
N ASN A 1001 6.00 -14.59 -4.14
CA ASN A 1001 6.06 -13.21 -3.64
C ASN A 1001 7.35 -12.47 -4.06
N ARG A 1002 7.94 -12.82 -5.22
CA ARG A 1002 9.16 -12.19 -5.72
C ARG A 1002 8.87 -11.11 -6.75
N GLU A 1003 9.82 -10.17 -6.83
CA GLU A 1003 9.97 -9.20 -7.90
C GLU A 1003 9.64 -9.83 -9.27
N VAL A 1004 9.01 -9.04 -10.12
CA VAL A 1004 8.56 -9.42 -11.46
C VAL A 1004 9.68 -10.05 -12.30
N PHE A 1005 10.90 -9.65 -12.01
CA PHE A 1005 12.13 -10.14 -12.60
C PHE A 1005 12.85 -10.90 -11.50
N GLU A 1006 13.24 -12.15 -11.75
CA GLU A 1006 14.15 -12.86 -10.83
C GLU A 1006 15.39 -11.99 -10.61
N GLU A 1007 16.00 -12.05 -9.42
CA GLU A 1007 17.17 -11.23 -9.08
C GLU A 1007 18.27 -11.40 -10.15
N GLY A 1008 18.54 -10.35 -10.93
CA GLY A 1008 19.50 -10.35 -12.05
C GLY A 1008 18.93 -10.67 -13.44
N MET A 1009 17.63 -10.94 -13.60
CA MET A 1009 16.98 -11.14 -14.89
C MET A 1009 16.63 -9.80 -15.56
N GLU A 1010 17.17 -9.55 -16.75
CA GLU A 1010 16.87 -8.34 -17.51
C GLU A 1010 15.49 -8.42 -18.19
N ILE A 1011 14.82 -7.26 -18.36
CA ILE A 1011 13.53 -7.17 -19.08
C ILE A 1011 13.63 -7.78 -20.49
N ALA A 1012 14.75 -7.53 -21.18
CA ALA A 1012 15.02 -8.07 -22.51
C ALA A 1012 15.16 -9.61 -22.49
N ASP A 1013 15.71 -10.18 -21.43
CA ASP A 1013 15.91 -11.62 -21.30
C ASP A 1013 14.57 -12.31 -21.01
N LEU A 1014 13.75 -11.73 -20.14
CA LEU A 1014 12.36 -12.17 -19.92
C LEU A 1014 11.54 -12.07 -21.22
N PHE A 1015 11.71 -11.00 -22.00
CA PHE A 1015 11.05 -10.87 -23.29
C PHE A 1015 11.49 -11.99 -24.25
N MET A 1016 12.79 -12.29 -24.33
CA MET A 1016 13.31 -13.36 -25.17
C MET A 1016 12.89 -14.76 -24.71
N LYS A 1017 12.66 -14.98 -23.41
CA LYS A 1017 12.12 -16.23 -22.88
C LYS A 1017 10.77 -16.58 -23.51
N PHE A 1018 9.86 -15.60 -23.63
CA PHE A 1018 8.50 -15.84 -24.15
C PHE A 1018 8.35 -15.53 -25.64
N HIS A 1019 9.16 -14.64 -26.20
CA HIS A 1019 9.04 -14.17 -27.58
C HIS A 1019 10.28 -14.46 -28.45
N GLY A 1020 11.27 -15.19 -27.94
CA GLY A 1020 12.52 -15.49 -28.62
C GLY A 1020 12.35 -16.15 -30.00
N PRO A 1021 11.54 -17.20 -30.17
CA PRO A 1021 11.31 -17.81 -31.49
C PRO A 1021 10.74 -16.82 -32.51
N TYR A 1022 9.84 -15.94 -32.08
CA TYR A 1022 9.29 -14.89 -32.93
C TYR A 1022 10.33 -13.81 -33.24
N ALA A 1023 11.13 -13.40 -32.25
CA ALA A 1023 12.22 -12.45 -32.43
C ALA A 1023 13.29 -12.96 -33.41
N GLN A 1024 13.65 -14.25 -33.32
CA GLN A 1024 14.58 -14.91 -34.22
C GLN A 1024 14.04 -15.03 -35.64
N GLU A 1025 12.75 -15.28 -35.82
CA GLU A 1025 12.16 -15.34 -37.15
C GLU A 1025 12.06 -13.95 -37.78
N LEU A 1026 11.66 -12.96 -36.99
CA LEU A 1026 11.61 -11.56 -37.44
C LEU A 1026 13.02 -11.07 -37.80
N SER A 1027 14.03 -11.36 -36.97
CA SER A 1027 15.41 -10.90 -37.22
C SER A 1027 16.02 -11.44 -38.51
N LYS A 1028 15.65 -12.65 -38.97
CA LYS A 1028 16.08 -13.17 -40.29
C LYS A 1028 15.60 -12.32 -41.47
N SER A 1029 14.50 -11.59 -41.29
CA SER A 1029 13.93 -10.69 -42.30
C SER A 1029 14.37 -9.24 -42.10
N LEU A 1030 15.00 -8.93 -40.97
CA LEU A 1030 15.60 -7.62 -40.72
C LEU A 1030 16.99 -7.60 -41.38
N PRO A 1031 17.38 -6.49 -42.02
CA PRO A 1031 18.69 -6.41 -42.64
C PRO A 1031 19.78 -6.56 -41.57
N ASP A 1032 20.68 -7.54 -41.77
CA ASP A 1032 21.88 -7.70 -40.95
C ASP A 1032 22.67 -6.39 -40.97
N ALA A 1033 23.14 -5.94 -39.79
CA ALA A 1033 23.87 -4.68 -39.66
C ALA A 1033 25.14 -4.61 -40.55
N GLU A 1034 25.66 -5.74 -41.05
CA GLU A 1034 26.84 -5.78 -41.92
C GLU A 1034 26.60 -6.21 -43.39
N ASN A 1035 25.51 -6.93 -43.72
CA ASN A 1035 25.38 -7.61 -45.02
C ASN A 1035 24.51 -6.89 -46.08
N ASP A 1036 23.81 -5.81 -45.72
CA ASP A 1036 22.86 -5.12 -46.61
C ASP A 1036 23.28 -3.65 -46.85
N ILE A 1037 24.54 -3.45 -47.21
CA ILE A 1037 25.05 -2.14 -47.62
C ILE A 1037 24.82 -1.99 -49.12
N ASP A 1038 23.85 -1.16 -49.49
CA ASP A 1038 23.58 -0.82 -50.89
C ASP A 1038 24.77 -0.09 -51.51
N ARG A 1039 25.48 0.73 -50.70
CA ARG A 1039 26.59 1.54 -51.19
C ARG A 1039 27.62 1.90 -50.13
N VAL A 1040 28.88 1.87 -50.55
CA VAL A 1040 30.02 2.33 -49.76
C VAL A 1040 30.52 3.68 -50.27
N ILE A 1041 30.68 4.64 -49.37
CA ILE A 1041 31.28 5.96 -49.63
C ILE A 1041 32.58 6.03 -48.84
N GLU A 1042 33.71 6.12 -49.55
CA GLU A 1042 34.99 6.39 -48.91
C GLU A 1042 35.15 7.90 -48.74
N MET A 1043 35.46 8.33 -47.52
CA MET A 1043 35.70 9.73 -47.19
C MET A 1043 36.91 9.83 -46.29
N ALA A 1044 37.73 10.85 -46.50
CA ALA A 1044 38.93 11.07 -45.71
C ALA A 1044 39.06 12.52 -45.25
N THR A 1045 39.88 12.75 -44.23
CA THR A 1045 40.34 14.10 -43.93
C THR A 1045 41.44 14.53 -44.90
N VAL A 1046 41.45 15.81 -45.27
CA VAL A 1046 42.51 16.41 -46.07
C VAL A 1046 43.64 16.86 -45.12
N PRO A 1047 44.86 16.32 -45.23
CA PRO A 1047 45.94 16.62 -44.29
C PRO A 1047 46.19 18.13 -44.13
N ASP A 1048 46.30 18.59 -42.87
CA ASP A 1048 46.58 19.97 -42.47
C ASP A 1048 45.55 21.01 -42.96
N GLN A 1049 44.33 20.60 -43.30
CA GLN A 1049 43.30 21.51 -43.85
C GLN A 1049 41.99 21.57 -43.06
N MET A 1050 41.78 20.70 -42.06
CA MET A 1050 40.52 20.62 -41.29
C MET A 1050 39.28 20.57 -42.20
N LYS A 1051 39.33 19.69 -43.21
CA LYS A 1051 38.28 19.47 -44.20
C LYS A 1051 38.14 17.99 -44.49
N TYR A 1052 36.92 17.58 -44.86
CA TYR A 1052 36.71 16.34 -45.57
C TYR A 1052 37.15 16.51 -47.04
N ASP A 1053 37.63 15.43 -47.66
CA ASP A 1053 37.98 15.39 -49.08
C ASP A 1053 36.74 15.47 -50.00
N LEU A 1054 35.57 15.13 -49.46
CA LEU A 1054 34.27 15.34 -50.08
C LEU A 1054 33.61 16.61 -49.53
N GLU A 1055 33.20 17.52 -50.42
CA GLU A 1055 32.36 18.69 -50.08
C GLU A 1055 30.87 18.36 -50.25
N GLU A 1056 30.53 17.48 -51.19
CA GLU A 1056 29.19 16.95 -51.39
C GLU A 1056 29.22 15.54 -52.01
N PHE A 1057 28.19 14.73 -51.71
CA PHE A 1057 27.90 13.48 -52.42
C PHE A 1057 26.38 13.23 -52.45
N SER A 1058 25.92 12.27 -53.27
CA SER A 1058 24.50 11.95 -53.44
C SER A 1058 24.22 10.48 -53.12
N VAL A 1059 23.10 10.24 -52.45
CA VAL A 1059 22.58 8.91 -52.06
C VAL A 1059 21.10 8.82 -52.39
N GLN A 1060 20.56 7.62 -52.56
CA GLN A 1060 19.15 7.43 -52.86
C GLN A 1060 18.33 7.35 -51.57
N ALA A 1061 17.13 7.94 -51.59
CA ALA A 1061 16.17 7.81 -50.49
C ALA A 1061 15.85 6.33 -50.22
N GLY A 1062 15.96 5.90 -48.96
CA GLY A 1062 15.75 4.51 -48.55
C GLY A 1062 16.95 3.56 -48.74
N GLU A 1063 18.08 4.06 -49.22
CA GLU A 1063 19.34 3.30 -49.38
C GLU A 1063 20.06 3.14 -48.03
N ARG A 1064 20.73 2.01 -47.80
CA ARG A 1064 21.63 1.81 -46.65
C ARG A 1064 23.08 2.03 -47.04
N VAL A 1065 23.67 3.10 -46.52
CA VAL A 1065 24.98 3.59 -46.95
C VAL A 1065 26.03 3.37 -45.85
N LYS A 1066 27.16 2.76 -46.21
CA LYS A 1066 28.35 2.67 -45.37
C LYS A 1066 29.33 3.78 -45.75
N ILE A 1067 29.62 4.69 -44.83
CA ILE A 1067 30.69 5.68 -45.00
C ILE A 1067 31.95 5.18 -44.29
N VAL A 1068 33.00 4.90 -45.05
CA VAL A 1068 34.32 4.55 -44.51
C VAL A 1068 35.09 5.86 -44.33
N PHE A 1069 35.22 6.30 -43.08
CA PHE A 1069 35.89 7.55 -42.73
C PHE A 1069 37.33 7.30 -42.31
N SER A 1070 38.29 7.82 -43.08
CA SER A 1070 39.73 7.69 -42.84
C SER A 1070 40.34 9.01 -42.37
N ASN A 1071 41.00 9.01 -41.22
CA ASN A 1071 41.65 10.22 -40.71
C ASN A 1071 43.13 10.29 -41.11
N ASN A 1072 43.42 11.07 -42.15
CA ASN A 1072 44.77 11.34 -42.64
C ASN A 1072 45.38 12.64 -42.07
N ASP A 1073 44.67 13.35 -41.19
CA ASP A 1073 45.12 14.61 -40.60
C ASP A 1073 45.95 14.36 -39.32
N GLY A 1074 46.73 15.35 -38.88
CA GLY A 1074 47.58 15.28 -37.70
C GLY A 1074 46.84 15.40 -36.36
N MET A 1075 45.50 15.49 -36.39
CA MET A 1075 44.64 15.64 -35.22
C MET A 1075 43.40 14.74 -35.29
N GLN A 1076 42.72 14.54 -34.17
CA GLN A 1076 41.52 13.72 -34.11
C GLN A 1076 40.33 14.40 -34.80
N HIS A 1077 39.54 13.58 -35.49
CA HIS A 1077 38.30 14.01 -36.11
C HIS A 1077 37.21 12.98 -35.87
N ASN A 1078 35.97 13.44 -35.75
CA ASN A 1078 34.78 12.60 -35.80
C ASN A 1078 33.95 12.96 -37.06
N LEU A 1079 32.88 12.21 -37.28
CA LEU A 1079 31.99 12.44 -38.41
C LEU A 1079 30.55 12.15 -38.00
N LEU A 1080 29.68 13.14 -38.16
CA LEU A 1080 28.26 13.03 -37.85
C LEU A 1080 27.45 13.33 -39.10
N ILE A 1081 26.31 12.67 -39.24
CA ILE A 1081 25.29 12.96 -40.25
C ILE A 1081 24.11 13.60 -39.55
N GLY A 1082 23.66 14.75 -40.04
CA GLY A 1082 22.54 15.51 -39.48
C GLY A 1082 21.37 15.67 -40.46
N SER A 1083 20.17 15.82 -39.92
CA SER A 1083 18.96 16.16 -40.69
C SER A 1083 19.10 17.51 -41.42
N PRO A 1084 18.26 17.81 -42.44
CA PRO A 1084 18.31 19.08 -43.15
C PRO A 1084 18.20 20.29 -42.19
N GLY A 1085 19.08 21.28 -42.39
CA GLY A 1085 19.11 22.51 -41.58
C GLY A 1085 19.67 22.35 -40.15
N SER A 1086 20.20 21.19 -39.77
CA SER A 1086 20.63 20.92 -38.38
C SER A 1086 22.05 21.37 -38.01
N LEU A 1087 22.86 21.81 -38.99
CA LEU A 1087 24.29 22.13 -38.81
C LEU A 1087 24.56 23.09 -37.63
N GLU A 1088 23.81 24.20 -37.54
CA GLU A 1088 24.04 25.21 -36.51
C GLU A 1088 23.63 24.72 -35.10
N MET A 1089 22.60 23.87 -35.01
CA MET A 1089 22.17 23.26 -33.76
C MET A 1089 23.23 22.27 -33.26
N ILE A 1090 23.63 21.33 -34.12
CA ILE A 1090 24.66 20.32 -33.82
C ILE A 1090 25.97 20.99 -33.41
N GLY A 1091 26.41 21.99 -34.19
CA GLY A 1091 27.64 22.73 -33.93
C GLY A 1091 27.65 23.48 -32.60
N LYS A 1092 26.56 24.20 -32.26
CA LYS A 1092 26.45 24.92 -30.99
C LYS A 1092 26.45 23.97 -29.79
N THR A 1093 25.77 22.84 -29.89
CA THR A 1093 25.76 21.84 -28.81
C THR A 1093 27.13 21.21 -28.63
N ALA A 1094 27.85 20.92 -29.71
CA ALA A 1094 29.23 20.44 -29.64
C ALA A 1094 30.18 21.45 -28.96
N ASP A 1095 30.05 22.74 -29.28
CA ASP A 1095 30.84 23.80 -28.61
C ASP A 1095 30.52 23.92 -27.12
N GLN A 1096 29.29 23.63 -26.69
CA GLN A 1096 28.91 23.57 -25.27
C GLN A 1096 29.53 22.35 -24.60
N MET A 1097 29.50 21.19 -25.26
CA MET A 1097 30.12 19.96 -24.74
C MET A 1097 31.61 20.13 -24.49
N ALA A 1098 32.30 20.89 -25.35
CA ALA A 1098 33.72 21.22 -25.21
C ALA A 1098 34.07 22.02 -23.93
N GLN A 1099 33.08 22.56 -23.21
CA GLN A 1099 33.27 23.30 -21.95
C GLN A 1099 33.17 22.40 -20.71
N SER A 1100 32.92 21.10 -20.88
CA SER A 1100 32.74 20.13 -19.80
C SER A 1100 33.57 18.87 -20.03
N SER A 1101 33.85 18.09 -18.97
CA SER A 1101 34.52 16.79 -19.08
C SER A 1101 33.74 15.76 -19.90
N VAL A 1102 32.41 15.95 -20.00
CA VAL A 1102 31.48 15.08 -20.76
C VAL A 1102 31.81 15.06 -22.26
N GLY A 1103 32.38 16.14 -22.81
CA GLY A 1103 32.73 16.21 -24.23
C GLY A 1103 33.75 15.15 -24.66
N VAL A 1104 34.70 14.81 -23.79
CA VAL A 1104 35.70 13.76 -24.05
C VAL A 1104 35.08 12.38 -23.93
N GLU A 1105 34.27 12.14 -22.89
CA GLU A 1105 33.58 10.86 -22.66
C GLU A 1105 32.62 10.49 -23.80
N LYS A 1106 31.98 11.50 -24.41
CA LYS A 1106 31.02 11.35 -25.50
C LYS A 1106 31.63 11.56 -26.89
N GLU A 1107 32.96 11.62 -26.99
CA GLU A 1107 33.69 11.80 -28.27
C GLU A 1107 33.19 13.00 -29.10
N TYR A 1108 32.71 14.03 -28.40
CA TYR A 1108 32.07 15.23 -28.93
C TYR A 1108 30.86 14.99 -29.84
N ILE A 1109 30.14 13.87 -29.69
CA ILE A 1109 28.89 13.58 -30.39
C ILE A 1109 27.70 14.14 -29.58
N PRO A 1110 26.98 15.18 -30.07
CA PRO A 1110 25.80 15.68 -29.38
C PRO A 1110 24.65 14.67 -29.38
N GLU A 1111 24.03 14.44 -28.22
CA GLU A 1111 22.82 13.62 -28.09
C GLU A 1111 21.58 14.41 -28.56
N LEU A 1112 21.43 14.55 -29.88
CA LEU A 1112 20.33 15.25 -30.51
C LEU A 1112 19.61 14.30 -31.48
N THR A 1113 18.27 14.34 -31.51
CA THR A 1113 17.45 13.56 -32.46
C THR A 1113 17.69 13.92 -33.92
N VAL A 1114 18.27 15.10 -34.18
CA VAL A 1114 18.67 15.54 -35.52
C VAL A 1114 20.00 14.93 -35.99
N VAL A 1115 20.76 14.25 -35.11
CA VAL A 1115 21.94 13.46 -35.48
C VAL A 1115 21.45 12.06 -35.87
N LEU A 1116 21.62 11.72 -37.15
CA LEU A 1116 21.05 10.52 -37.76
C LEU A 1116 22.01 9.33 -37.74
N ALA A 1117 23.32 9.60 -37.80
CA ALA A 1117 24.39 8.62 -37.68
C ALA A 1117 25.68 9.32 -37.28
N ALA A 1118 26.61 8.62 -36.61
CA ALA A 1118 27.88 9.19 -36.20
C ALA A 1118 28.98 8.14 -36.06
N ALA A 1119 30.23 8.53 -36.33
CA ALA A 1119 31.42 7.88 -35.82
C ALA A 1119 32.04 8.78 -34.75
N GLY A 1120 32.52 8.15 -33.67
CA GLY A 1120 33.33 8.78 -32.62
C GLY A 1120 34.65 9.35 -33.11
N LEU A 1121 35.55 9.67 -32.19
CA LEU A 1121 36.85 10.22 -32.56
C LEU A 1121 37.69 9.14 -33.25
N VAL A 1122 38.27 9.53 -34.37
CA VAL A 1122 39.18 8.72 -35.16
C VAL A 1122 40.57 9.31 -35.02
N ASP A 1123 41.52 8.52 -34.51
CA ASP A 1123 42.90 8.95 -34.34
C ASP A 1123 43.63 9.11 -35.69
N PRO A 1124 44.70 9.92 -35.76
CA PRO A 1124 45.54 10.03 -36.95
C PRO A 1124 46.01 8.66 -37.46
N GLY A 1125 45.69 8.34 -38.71
CA GLY A 1125 46.02 7.07 -39.38
C GLY A 1125 45.00 5.95 -39.16
N GLU A 1126 43.91 6.19 -38.43
CA GLU A 1126 42.83 5.23 -38.22
C GLU A 1126 41.66 5.44 -39.20
N MET A 1127 40.80 4.43 -39.25
CA MET A 1127 39.57 4.45 -40.05
C MET A 1127 38.41 3.97 -39.19
N ARG A 1128 37.22 4.54 -39.41
CA ARG A 1128 35.97 4.05 -38.82
C ARG A 1128 34.84 4.05 -39.83
N ASP A 1129 33.94 3.10 -39.65
CA ASP A 1129 32.76 2.94 -40.48
C ASP A 1129 31.56 3.64 -39.83
N ILE A 1130 30.74 4.28 -40.65
CA ILE A 1130 29.40 4.76 -40.28
C ILE A 1130 28.40 4.05 -41.17
N ILE A 1131 27.35 3.49 -40.58
CA ILE A 1131 26.22 2.97 -41.32
C ILE A 1131 25.07 3.94 -41.15
N TRP A 1132 24.52 4.38 -42.27
CA TRP A 1132 23.42 5.33 -42.31
C TRP A 1132 22.29 4.80 -43.19
N ASP A 1133 21.14 4.55 -42.57
CA ASP A 1133 19.89 4.30 -43.27
C ASP A 1133 19.34 5.63 -43.78
N VAL A 1134 19.44 5.84 -45.10
CA VAL A 1134 19.06 7.10 -45.72
C VAL A 1134 17.55 7.26 -45.63
N PRO A 1135 17.03 8.35 -45.04
CA PRO A 1135 15.59 8.54 -44.93
C PRO A 1135 14.88 8.59 -46.28
N ASN A 1136 13.60 8.23 -46.31
CA ASN A 1136 12.76 8.34 -47.51
C ASN A 1136 12.50 9.81 -47.92
N GLU A 1137 12.75 10.76 -47.03
CA GLU A 1137 12.59 12.18 -47.28
C GLU A 1137 13.78 12.74 -48.08
N VAL A 1138 13.52 13.08 -49.34
CA VAL A 1138 14.47 13.76 -50.22
C VAL A 1138 14.80 15.16 -49.72
N GLY A 1139 16.08 15.54 -49.79
CA GLY A 1139 16.54 16.82 -49.27
C GLY A 1139 18.05 16.92 -49.16
N GLU A 1140 18.52 18.05 -48.64
CA GLU A 1140 19.93 18.32 -48.36
C GLU A 1140 20.23 18.06 -46.89
N TYR A 1141 20.86 16.92 -46.63
CA TYR A 1141 21.37 16.52 -45.31
C TYR A 1141 22.79 17.04 -45.16
N ILE A 1142 23.31 17.01 -43.93
CA ILE A 1142 24.66 17.50 -43.64
C ILE A 1142 25.52 16.38 -43.10
N PHE A 1143 26.83 16.47 -43.35
CA PHE A 1143 27.82 15.76 -42.57
C PHE A 1143 28.82 16.75 -41.97
N VAL A 1144 29.27 16.51 -40.74
CA VAL A 1144 30.01 17.50 -39.94
C VAL A 1144 30.96 16.87 -38.94
N CYS A 1145 32.11 17.53 -38.73
CA CYS A 1145 33.02 17.24 -37.63
C CYS A 1145 32.66 18.12 -36.44
N THR A 1146 32.35 17.51 -35.29
CA THR A 1146 32.02 18.22 -34.04
C THR A 1146 33.15 18.25 -33.03
N PHE A 1147 34.35 17.77 -33.38
CA PHE A 1147 35.54 18.05 -32.58
C PHE A 1147 35.66 19.57 -32.34
N PRO A 1148 36.03 20.03 -31.13
CA PRO A 1148 35.84 21.42 -30.72
C PRO A 1148 36.31 22.45 -31.75
N GLY A 1149 35.38 23.30 -32.21
CA GLY A 1149 35.64 24.35 -33.18
C GLY A 1149 35.62 23.95 -34.65
N HIS A 1150 35.62 22.66 -35.00
CA HIS A 1150 35.76 22.17 -36.38
C HIS A 1150 34.51 22.35 -37.24
N TRP A 1151 33.32 22.24 -36.66
CA TRP A 1151 32.05 22.21 -37.39
C TRP A 1151 31.80 23.43 -38.29
N ARG A 1152 32.45 24.56 -38.00
CA ARG A 1152 32.35 25.81 -38.78
C ARG A 1152 33.02 25.72 -40.16
N THR A 1153 34.02 24.85 -40.30
CA THR A 1153 34.85 24.74 -41.51
C THR A 1153 34.91 23.32 -42.06
N MET A 1154 34.59 22.32 -41.26
CA MET A 1154 34.67 20.91 -41.58
C MET A 1154 33.26 20.28 -41.60
N ASN A 1155 32.52 20.60 -42.65
CA ASN A 1155 31.20 20.07 -42.95
C ASN A 1155 30.98 20.00 -44.46
N GLY A 1156 29.97 19.25 -44.89
CA GLY A 1156 29.53 19.15 -46.28
C GLY A 1156 28.07 18.72 -46.38
N VAL A 1157 27.62 18.50 -47.62
CA VAL A 1157 26.20 18.23 -47.94
C VAL A 1157 26.01 16.84 -48.53
N ILE A 1158 25.01 16.11 -48.04
CA ILE A 1158 24.53 14.87 -48.64
C ILE A 1158 23.21 15.16 -49.36
N LYS A 1159 23.19 14.97 -50.68
CA LYS A 1159 21.96 15.11 -51.48
C LYS A 1159 21.22 13.78 -51.50
N VAL A 1160 20.08 13.72 -50.80
CA VAL A 1160 19.19 12.56 -50.84
C VAL A 1160 18.19 12.76 -51.97
N VAL A 1161 18.26 11.90 -52.99
CA VAL A 1161 17.44 11.98 -54.21
C VAL A 1161 16.50 10.78 -54.33
N SER A 1162 15.38 10.95 -55.06
CA SER A 1162 14.40 9.88 -55.24
C SER A 1162 14.90 8.75 -56.14
N GLU A 1163 15.86 9.03 -57.03
CA GLU A 1163 16.51 8.07 -57.93
C GLU A 1163 17.91 8.60 -58.25
N LEU A 1164 18.94 7.79 -58.01
CA LEU A 1164 20.32 8.12 -58.40
C LEU A 1164 20.52 7.83 -59.89
N GLN A 1165 21.18 8.73 -60.63
CA GLN A 1165 21.52 8.54 -62.05
C GLN A 1165 22.77 7.69 -62.27
#